data_AF-A0A967CRY0-F1
#
_entry.id   AF-A0A967CRY0-F1
#
_cell.length_a   1.000
_cell.length_b   1.000
_cell.length_c   1.000
_cell.angle_alpha   90.00
_cell.angle_beta   90.00
_cell.angle_gamma   90.00
#
_symmetry.space_group_name_H-M   'P 1'
#
loop_
_entity.id
_entity.type
_entity.pdbx_description
1 polymer ?
#
loop_
_entity_poly.entity_id
_entity_poly.type
_entity_poly.pdbx_seq_one_letter_code
_entity_poly.pdbx_strand_id
1 'polypeptide(L)'
;MAGNPVSRAIARGLLCGLACWSAAPYAQVPAPRPVSAPVEGERLSDWLLRQPSDPRAYPTGLSWQVPAERYAQAGVQRDLLVWLAVSERVSSTSRENLTRMIKALPVTGRMPVTLADARWLQAHPKEDPVLRSDQVVVLPRRPTTVNVLTSEGKRCTLPHRTGGEARDYLNACEPGTLDRVDRAWVVQPDGTVRNLGIARWNAQTQDEAAPGALIWAPPRDSGWAPQFSAMLSQFLATQGLDAIASAETLASVAPMAKVNREGPARDAAITANDWGVIGLLQTPTARMAPAGEARFTYSHVYPYTRLNTMLQPLDWLEAGFRYTQIGNRLYGSADVSGKQALIDKSIDFKVRLLKETSTLPQVAIGITDIGGTGLFSSEYLVANKRSGNKWLVKAEYDGNNYQREPDNNNRTQIVPINVGLVYRYSSGIDLSIGLERGNALMLSATFHTSLGKMDAPKLSDPPAIGVTEKRPTEEPIWQATAADVSRVSGWSVRQISREGAVLQVFIESPNGAYWNDRIERLTAVLHRDAPPEIEEFDLIFVQNGISLSQRVILREPWVKKALQYQAMSERFQTIAAAEPDASLSADPLWDRESSRFGYSIVPSWQQNLGGPDGFILFKAGVSVPVSLKLSENTSIAGAVSLG
;
A
#
# COMPACT_ATOMS: atom_id res chain seq x y z
N MET A 1 73.86 6.75 45.79
CA MET A 1 73.66 5.81 46.92
C MET A 1 72.34 6.15 47.59
N ALA A 2 71.63 5.11 48.05
CA ALA A 2 70.26 5.04 48.58
C ALA A 2 69.90 6.13 49.62
N GLY A 3 68.63 6.43 49.92
CA GLY A 3 67.38 5.73 49.60
C GLY A 3 66.12 6.43 50.15
N ASN A 4 64.98 5.81 49.84
CA ASN A 4 63.61 5.99 50.38
C ASN A 4 63.60 5.85 51.94
N PRO A 5 62.53 6.17 52.75
CA PRO A 5 61.12 5.98 52.39
C PRO A 5 59.98 6.78 53.13
N VAL A 6 58.75 6.55 52.65
CA VAL A 6 57.45 6.42 53.38
C VAL A 6 56.63 7.66 53.83
N SER A 7 55.37 7.64 53.35
CA SER A 7 54.09 8.14 53.90
C SER A 7 53.69 9.62 53.72
N ARG A 8 52.60 9.86 52.96
CA ARG A 8 51.35 10.45 53.49
C ARG A 8 50.23 10.61 52.44
N ALA A 9 49.02 10.31 52.93
CA ALA A 9 47.72 10.94 52.65
C ALA A 9 46.90 10.49 51.42
N ILE A 10 46.11 9.44 51.69
CA ILE A 10 44.73 9.25 51.24
C ILE A 10 43.84 10.38 51.81
N ALA A 11 43.01 11.02 50.97
CA ALA A 11 41.54 11.15 51.17
C ALA A 11 40.90 12.21 50.22
N ARG A 12 40.07 11.69 49.29
CA ARG A 12 38.79 12.18 48.71
C ARG A 12 38.27 13.54 49.23
N GLY A 13 37.68 14.44 48.45
CA GLY A 13 37.19 14.42 47.08
C GLY A 13 36.27 15.63 46.80
N LEU A 14 35.65 15.60 45.61
CA LEU A 14 34.54 16.43 45.10
C LEU A 14 34.82 17.79 44.44
N LEU A 15 34.22 17.90 43.24
CA LEU A 15 33.71 19.09 42.53
C LEU A 15 34.68 19.93 41.70
N CYS A 16 34.84 19.54 40.43
CA CYS A 16 34.44 20.33 39.24
C CYS A 16 35.20 19.84 38.01
N GLY A 17 34.54 19.02 37.19
CA GLY A 17 34.95 18.73 35.83
C GLY A 17 33.72 18.76 34.96
N LEU A 18 33.54 19.83 34.18
CA LEU A 18 32.72 19.93 32.97
C LEU A 18 32.71 21.39 32.50
N ALA A 19 33.58 21.74 31.55
CA ALA A 19 33.34 22.73 30.49
C ALA A 19 34.60 22.93 29.66
N CYS A 20 34.69 22.24 28.50
CA CYS A 20 35.29 22.73 27.26
C CYS A 20 35.26 21.59 26.23
N TRP A 21 34.14 21.45 25.53
CA TRP A 21 34.12 20.80 24.21
C TRP A 21 33.92 21.90 23.19
N SER A 22 34.95 22.15 22.40
CA SER A 22 34.94 23.06 21.26
C SER A 22 34.08 22.47 20.14
N ALA A 23 33.12 23.27 19.67
CA ALA A 23 32.34 22.98 18.48
C ALA A 23 33.26 23.01 17.24
N ALA A 24 33.32 21.89 16.51
CA ALA A 24 33.91 21.86 15.18
C ALA A 24 32.97 22.59 14.19
N PRO A 25 33.49 23.41 13.26
CA PRO A 25 32.66 24.12 12.30
C PRO A 25 32.08 23.13 11.28
N TYR A 26 30.76 23.18 11.10
CA TYR A 26 30.07 22.54 9.97
C TYR A 26 30.64 23.12 8.66
N ALA A 27 31.07 22.25 7.74
CA ALA A 27 31.44 22.65 6.40
C ALA A 27 30.22 23.25 5.68
N GLN A 28 30.32 24.53 5.28
CA GLN A 28 29.27 25.21 4.51
C GLN A 28 29.22 24.63 3.09
N VAL A 29 28.09 24.02 2.74
CA VAL A 29 27.70 23.70 1.37
C VAL A 29 27.59 25.02 0.58
N PRO A 30 28.07 25.11 -0.67
CA PRO A 30 27.94 26.34 -1.47
C PRO A 30 26.47 26.75 -1.56
N ALA A 31 26.15 27.97 -1.15
CA ALA A 31 24.78 28.46 -1.16
C ALA A 31 24.23 28.47 -2.60
N PRO A 32 23.10 27.81 -2.90
CA PRO A 32 22.37 28.06 -4.12
C PRO A 32 21.98 29.56 -4.15
N ARG A 33 22.06 30.20 -5.34
CA ARG A 33 21.67 31.61 -5.58
C ARG A 33 20.31 31.94 -4.96
N PRO A 34 20.03 33.22 -4.57
CA PRO A 34 19.02 33.56 -3.59
C PRO A 34 17.63 33.18 -4.07
N VAL A 35 17.26 31.96 -3.73
CA VAL A 35 15.88 31.57 -3.60
C VAL A 35 15.39 32.34 -2.39
N SER A 36 14.30 33.06 -2.59
CA SER A 36 13.81 33.95 -1.55
C SER A 36 13.32 33.07 -0.38
N ALA A 37 13.84 33.30 0.84
CA ALA A 37 13.58 32.44 1.99
C ALA A 37 12.08 32.28 2.25
N PRO A 38 11.60 31.12 2.71
CA PRO A 38 10.19 30.94 3.05
C PRO A 38 9.67 32.03 3.99
N VAL A 39 8.45 32.50 3.74
CA VAL A 39 7.75 33.41 4.66
C VAL A 39 6.91 32.56 5.61
N GLU A 40 6.87 32.93 6.89
CA GLU A 40 6.04 32.24 7.89
C GLU A 40 4.57 32.17 7.44
N GLY A 41 4.02 30.96 7.35
CA GLY A 41 2.63 30.73 6.96
C GLY A 41 2.36 30.73 5.45
N GLU A 42 3.38 30.94 4.62
CA GLU A 42 3.25 30.88 3.15
C GLU A 42 3.14 29.43 2.67
N ARG A 43 2.34 29.16 1.64
CA ARG A 43 2.28 27.84 1.02
C ARG A 43 3.45 27.60 0.05
N LEU A 44 3.87 26.35 -0.11
CA LEU A 44 4.92 25.98 -1.06
C LEU A 44 4.55 26.38 -2.49
N SER A 45 3.28 26.30 -2.87
CA SER A 45 2.81 26.75 -4.17
C SER A 45 3.02 28.26 -4.41
N ASP A 46 2.66 29.11 -3.45
CA ASP A 46 2.86 30.56 -3.53
C ASP A 46 4.36 30.89 -3.53
N TRP A 47 5.13 30.17 -2.71
CA TRP A 47 6.59 30.24 -2.71
C TRP A 47 7.19 29.92 -4.07
N LEU A 48 6.68 28.89 -4.77
CA LEU A 48 7.14 28.52 -6.12
C LEU A 48 6.79 29.60 -7.14
N LEU A 49 5.61 30.21 -7.05
CA LEU A 49 5.15 31.25 -7.99
C LEU A 49 5.92 32.56 -7.86
N ARG A 50 6.44 32.89 -6.67
CA ARG A 50 7.27 34.09 -6.48
C ARG A 50 8.73 33.90 -6.88
N GLN A 51 9.19 32.66 -7.13
CA GLN A 51 10.56 32.46 -7.57
C GLN A 51 10.75 32.99 -9.00
N PRO A 52 11.91 33.58 -9.33
CA PRO A 52 12.20 33.99 -10.69
C PRO A 52 12.05 32.82 -11.65
N SER A 53 11.45 33.05 -12.81
CA SER A 53 11.37 32.04 -13.87
C SER A 53 12.79 31.66 -14.34
N ASP A 54 13.27 30.47 -13.97
CA ASP A 54 14.51 29.88 -14.50
C ASP A 54 14.13 28.64 -15.33
N PRO A 55 14.34 28.65 -16.67
CA PRO A 55 14.05 27.49 -17.51
C PRO A 55 14.93 26.26 -17.18
N ARG A 56 15.96 26.42 -16.34
CA ARG A 56 16.78 25.31 -15.83
C ARG A 56 16.39 24.85 -14.43
N ALA A 57 15.42 25.50 -13.79
CA ALA A 57 14.88 25.03 -12.52
C ALA A 57 14.34 23.60 -12.69
N TYR A 58 14.51 22.79 -11.66
CA TYR A 58 14.11 21.39 -11.66
C TYR A 58 13.21 21.09 -10.47
N PRO A 59 11.90 21.35 -10.59
CA PRO A 59 10.96 21.14 -9.49
C PRO A 59 10.92 19.68 -9.01
N THR A 60 11.09 18.69 -9.90
CA THR A 60 11.20 17.28 -9.51
C THR A 60 12.34 17.02 -8.53
N GLY A 61 13.41 17.83 -8.54
CA GLY A 61 14.51 17.73 -7.59
C GLY A 61 14.32 18.56 -6.31
N LEU A 62 13.18 19.24 -6.13
CA LEU A 62 12.94 20.17 -5.03
C LEU A 62 13.18 19.49 -3.67
N SER A 63 13.90 20.19 -2.80
CA SER A 63 14.20 19.73 -1.44
C SER A 63 13.59 20.71 -0.46
N TRP A 64 12.44 20.32 0.11
CA TRP A 64 11.87 20.98 1.28
C TRP A 64 12.49 20.37 2.53
N GLN A 65 13.17 21.18 3.33
CA GLN A 65 13.96 20.76 4.48
C GLN A 65 13.31 21.25 5.76
N VAL A 66 12.93 20.29 6.60
CA VAL A 66 12.25 20.52 7.88
C VAL A 66 13.24 20.21 9.01
N PRO A 67 13.63 21.19 9.84
CA PRO A 67 14.62 20.98 10.91
C PRO A 67 14.27 19.83 11.87
N ALA A 68 13.00 19.67 12.21
CA ALA A 68 12.52 18.61 13.12
C ALA A 68 12.77 17.19 12.57
N GLU A 69 12.83 17.02 11.25
CA GLU A 69 13.06 15.72 10.59
C GLU A 69 14.52 15.29 10.61
N ARG A 70 15.44 16.19 10.97
CA ARG A 70 16.87 15.89 11.07
C ARG A 70 17.15 14.80 12.10
N TYR A 71 16.39 14.73 13.19
CA TYR A 71 16.57 13.69 14.21
C TYR A 71 16.27 12.30 13.66
N ALA A 72 15.16 12.15 12.94
CA ALA A 72 14.79 10.88 12.30
C ALA A 72 15.82 10.48 11.23
N GLN A 73 16.21 11.41 10.37
CA GLN A 73 17.22 11.18 9.34
C GLN A 73 18.61 10.83 9.93
N ALA A 74 19.04 11.51 11.00
CA ALA A 74 20.28 11.19 11.71
C ALA A 74 20.22 9.81 12.37
N GLY A 75 19.05 9.39 12.87
CA GLY A 75 18.81 8.03 13.34
C GLY A 75 19.12 6.99 12.26
N VAL A 76 18.54 7.15 11.07
CA VAL A 76 18.79 6.27 9.92
C VAL A 76 20.27 6.27 9.52
N GLN A 77 20.91 7.44 9.47
CA GLN A 77 22.34 7.56 9.16
C GLN A 77 23.20 6.79 10.18
N ARG A 78 22.90 6.91 11.48
CA ARG A 78 23.60 6.20 12.54
C ARG A 78 23.43 4.69 12.40
N ASP A 79 22.21 4.22 12.14
CA ASP A 79 21.92 2.79 12.00
C ASP A 79 22.65 2.17 10.80
N LEU A 80 22.78 2.92 9.69
CA LEU A 80 23.63 2.54 8.55
C LEU A 80 25.09 2.39 8.96
N LEU A 81 25.64 3.36 9.70
CA LEU A 81 27.04 3.34 10.14
C LEU A 81 27.31 2.21 11.14
N VAL A 82 26.38 1.95 12.06
CA VAL A 82 26.46 0.81 13.00
C VAL A 82 26.45 -0.51 12.23
N TRP A 83 25.54 -0.68 11.27
CA TRP A 83 25.50 -1.88 10.44
C TRP A 83 26.82 -2.11 9.70
N LEU A 84 27.39 -1.05 9.10
CA LEU A 84 28.69 -1.12 8.41
C LEU A 84 29.84 -1.48 9.34
N ALA A 85 29.82 -1.00 10.59
CA ALA A 85 30.87 -1.29 11.57
C ALA A 85 30.88 -2.77 11.99
N VAL A 86 29.71 -3.40 12.11
CA VAL A 86 29.57 -4.78 12.61
C VAL A 86 29.45 -5.84 11.51
N SER A 87 29.29 -5.44 10.25
CA SER A 87 29.12 -6.38 9.14
C SER A 87 30.44 -7.06 8.76
N GLU A 88 30.46 -8.40 8.85
CA GLU A 88 31.62 -9.22 8.48
C GLU A 88 31.53 -9.81 7.06
N ARG A 89 30.34 -9.79 6.45
CA ARG A 89 30.09 -10.40 5.13
C ARG A 89 30.56 -9.54 3.96
N VAL A 90 30.79 -8.25 4.18
CA VAL A 90 31.17 -7.28 3.16
C VAL A 90 32.65 -6.93 3.32
N SER A 91 33.36 -6.78 2.20
CA SER A 91 34.79 -6.41 2.21
C SER A 91 35.06 -5.13 3.02
N SER A 92 36.20 -5.08 3.73
CA SER A 92 36.60 -3.90 4.51
C SER A 92 36.66 -2.65 3.65
N THR A 93 37.23 -2.74 2.45
CA THR A 93 37.34 -1.63 1.50
C THR A 93 35.96 -1.08 1.11
N SER A 94 34.99 -1.94 0.78
CA SER A 94 33.64 -1.50 0.43
C SER A 94 32.94 -0.83 1.62
N ARG A 95 33.11 -1.37 2.83
CA ARG A 95 32.54 -0.80 4.06
C ARG A 95 33.14 0.56 4.38
N GLU A 96 34.45 0.72 4.25
CA GLU A 96 35.16 1.99 4.48
C GLU A 96 34.75 3.06 3.46
N ASN A 97 34.64 2.71 2.17
CA ASN A 97 34.20 3.63 1.13
C ASN A 97 32.78 4.13 1.42
N LEU A 98 31.86 3.22 1.72
CA LEU A 98 30.48 3.59 2.00
C LEU A 98 30.34 4.34 3.32
N THR A 99 31.14 4.00 4.34
CA THR A 99 31.24 4.77 5.60
C THR A 99 31.68 6.20 5.34
N ARG A 100 32.70 6.41 4.52
CA ARG A 100 33.20 7.75 4.16
C ARG A 100 32.11 8.56 3.44
N MET A 101 31.46 7.95 2.45
CA MET A 101 30.36 8.58 1.71
C MET A 101 29.19 8.95 2.63
N ILE A 102 28.70 8.01 3.46
CA ILE A 102 27.55 8.25 4.35
C ILE A 102 27.87 9.34 5.37
N LYS A 103 29.08 9.39 5.92
CA LYS A 103 29.52 10.46 6.83
C LYS A 103 29.61 11.83 6.16
N ALA A 104 29.95 11.86 4.87
CA ALA A 104 30.03 13.10 4.10
C ALA A 104 28.65 13.65 3.70
N LEU A 105 27.61 12.83 3.72
CA LEU A 105 26.26 13.24 3.36
C LEU A 105 25.58 14.03 4.50
N PRO A 106 24.96 15.18 4.21
CA PRO A 106 24.32 16.02 5.21
C PRO A 106 23.00 15.43 5.73
N VAL A 107 22.68 15.77 6.97
CA VAL A 107 21.36 15.54 7.59
C VAL A 107 20.52 16.81 7.40
N THR A 108 19.84 16.90 6.26
CA THR A 108 19.07 18.06 5.82
C THR A 108 17.68 18.18 6.45
N GLY A 109 17.04 17.05 6.78
CA GLY A 109 15.62 16.96 7.12
C GLY A 109 14.73 17.03 5.87
N ARG A 110 15.23 16.61 4.70
CA ARG A 110 14.47 16.66 3.44
C ARG A 110 13.22 15.80 3.53
N MET A 111 12.08 16.43 3.28
CA MET A 111 10.78 15.79 3.15
C MET A 111 10.36 15.68 1.68
N PRO A 112 9.75 14.55 1.27
CA PRO A 112 9.17 14.42 -0.05
C PRO A 112 7.92 15.31 -0.17
N VAL A 113 7.72 15.86 -1.37
CA VAL A 113 6.53 16.58 -1.80
C VAL A 113 5.90 15.76 -2.91
N THR A 114 4.58 15.52 -2.89
CA THR A 114 3.93 14.62 -3.85
C THR A 114 4.19 15.03 -5.29
N LEU A 115 4.01 16.31 -5.59
CA LEU A 115 4.33 16.91 -6.88
C LEU A 115 4.71 18.38 -6.67
N ALA A 116 5.93 18.74 -7.01
CA ALA A 116 6.43 20.11 -6.91
C ALA A 116 5.97 20.99 -8.09
N ASP A 117 4.66 21.03 -8.38
CA ASP A 117 4.05 21.93 -9.37
C ASP A 117 3.12 22.91 -8.66
N ALA A 118 3.37 24.20 -8.82
CA ALA A 118 2.64 25.23 -8.06
C ALA A 118 1.13 25.22 -8.34
N ARG A 119 0.70 24.99 -9.58
CA ARG A 119 -0.72 25.01 -9.95
C ARG A 119 -1.43 23.76 -9.48
N TRP A 120 -0.74 22.62 -9.56
CA TRP A 120 -1.25 21.38 -9.01
C TRP A 120 -1.41 21.46 -7.48
N LEU A 121 -0.42 22.02 -6.78
CA LEU A 121 -0.47 22.22 -5.33
C LEU A 121 -1.59 23.19 -4.91
N GLN A 122 -1.82 24.28 -5.64
CA GLN A 122 -2.97 25.17 -5.42
C GLN A 122 -4.32 24.43 -5.55
N ALA A 123 -4.41 23.46 -6.47
CA ALA A 123 -5.60 22.63 -6.64
C ALA A 123 -5.72 21.50 -5.60
N HIS A 124 -4.61 21.15 -4.91
CA HIS A 124 -4.53 20.07 -3.92
C HIS A 124 -3.97 20.61 -2.59
N PRO A 125 -4.69 21.51 -1.88
CA PRO A 125 -4.16 22.22 -0.71
C PRO A 125 -3.77 21.33 0.48
N LYS A 126 -4.27 20.08 0.53
CA LYS A 126 -3.87 19.07 1.52
C LYS A 126 -2.46 18.50 1.27
N GLU A 127 -1.95 18.67 0.05
CA GLU A 127 -0.64 18.22 -0.40
C GLU A 127 0.33 19.38 -0.57
N ASP A 128 -0.11 20.61 -0.27
CA ASP A 128 0.65 21.85 -0.35
C ASP A 128 1.14 22.28 1.05
N PRO A 129 2.41 22.06 1.39
CA PRO A 129 2.96 22.41 2.70
C PRO A 129 2.84 23.88 3.02
N VAL A 130 2.47 24.17 4.27
CA VAL A 130 2.59 25.52 4.83
C VAL A 130 4.01 25.64 5.40
N LEU A 131 4.78 26.55 4.82
CA LEU A 131 6.17 26.75 5.16
C LEU A 131 6.31 27.60 6.43
N ARG A 132 7.37 27.31 7.18
CA ARG A 132 7.79 28.10 8.34
C ARG A 132 9.10 28.83 8.06
N SER A 133 9.34 29.90 8.78
CA SER A 133 10.53 30.76 8.65
C SER A 133 11.85 30.04 9.00
N ASP A 134 11.80 28.96 9.77
CA ASP A 134 12.95 28.12 10.12
C ASP A 134 13.23 26.99 9.11
N GLN A 135 12.34 26.79 8.13
CA GLN A 135 12.47 25.78 7.08
C GLN A 135 13.24 26.32 5.87
N VAL A 136 13.81 25.40 5.10
CA VAL A 136 14.58 25.74 3.89
C VAL A 136 13.97 25.01 2.70
N VAL A 137 13.73 25.72 1.60
CA VAL A 137 13.31 25.12 0.34
C VAL A 137 14.41 25.37 -0.70
N VAL A 138 14.92 24.29 -1.30
CA VAL A 138 15.96 24.35 -2.32
C VAL A 138 15.35 23.90 -3.65
N LEU A 139 15.40 24.78 -4.65
CA LEU A 139 15.03 24.48 -6.03
C LEU A 139 16.31 24.28 -6.86
N PRO A 140 16.71 23.03 -7.15
CA PRO A 140 17.95 22.77 -7.85
C PRO A 140 17.83 23.01 -9.36
N ARG A 141 18.97 22.97 -10.05
CA ARG A 141 19.00 22.91 -11.51
C ARG A 141 18.92 21.48 -12.01
N ARG A 142 18.34 21.30 -13.19
CA ARG A 142 18.20 19.98 -13.81
C ARG A 142 19.58 19.38 -14.12
N PRO A 143 19.94 18.23 -13.52
CA PRO A 143 21.17 17.53 -13.86
C PRO A 143 21.10 16.98 -15.29
N THR A 144 22.24 16.65 -15.87
CA THR A 144 22.35 15.96 -17.17
C THR A 144 22.83 14.52 -17.01
N THR A 145 22.88 14.01 -15.79
CA THR A 145 23.52 12.74 -15.43
C THR A 145 22.63 11.85 -14.58
N VAL A 146 22.96 10.56 -14.52
CA VAL A 146 22.45 9.56 -13.58
C VAL A 146 23.65 8.99 -12.83
N ASN A 147 23.47 8.68 -11.55
CA ASN A 147 24.53 8.14 -10.71
C ASN A 147 24.26 6.66 -10.40
N VAL A 148 25.27 5.81 -10.55
CA VAL A 148 25.25 4.42 -10.11
C VAL A 148 26.22 4.29 -8.93
N LEU A 149 25.72 3.84 -7.79
CA LEU A 149 26.54 3.47 -6.66
C LEU A 149 26.94 2.00 -6.80
N THR A 150 28.22 1.74 -7.03
CA THR A 150 28.75 0.38 -7.22
C THR A 150 28.82 -0.36 -5.90
N SER A 151 28.82 -1.70 -5.97
CA SER A 151 28.91 -2.56 -4.77
C SER A 151 30.19 -2.36 -3.93
N GLU A 152 31.20 -1.69 -4.50
CA GLU A 152 32.45 -1.29 -3.83
C GLU A 152 32.35 0.07 -3.09
N GLY A 153 31.18 0.71 -3.11
CA GLY A 153 30.97 2.04 -2.54
C GLY A 153 31.57 3.16 -3.39
N LYS A 154 31.76 2.94 -4.70
CA LYS A 154 32.22 3.97 -5.65
C LYS A 154 31.03 4.54 -6.42
N ARG A 155 31.15 5.80 -6.85
CA ARG A 155 30.09 6.47 -7.63
C ARG A 155 30.50 6.54 -9.09
N CYS A 156 29.72 5.91 -9.96
CA CYS A 156 29.86 6.00 -11.40
C CYS A 156 28.82 6.98 -11.94
N THR A 157 29.27 8.05 -12.59
CA THR A 157 28.40 9.10 -13.15
C THR A 157 28.29 8.93 -14.66
N LEU A 158 27.06 8.79 -15.15
CA LEU A 158 26.75 8.56 -16.56
C LEU A 158 25.89 9.71 -17.11
N PRO A 159 26.00 10.07 -18.40
CA PRO A 159 25.06 11.00 -19.01
C PRO A 159 23.65 10.40 -19.04
N HIS A 160 22.64 11.19 -18.69
CA HIS A 160 21.24 10.80 -18.78
C HIS A 160 20.86 10.49 -20.25
N ARG A 161 20.11 9.40 -20.43
CA ARG A 161 19.50 9.03 -21.72
C ARG A 161 18.03 8.76 -21.51
N THR A 162 17.21 9.36 -22.37
CA THR A 162 15.77 9.06 -22.46
C THR A 162 15.56 7.57 -22.71
N GLY A 163 14.60 6.98 -21.99
CA GLY A 163 14.37 5.55 -21.99
C GLY A 163 15.53 4.75 -21.38
N GLY A 164 16.37 5.34 -20.54
CA GLY A 164 17.39 4.60 -19.79
C GLY A 164 16.78 3.96 -18.55
N GLU A 165 16.91 2.64 -18.40
CA GLU A 165 16.50 1.89 -17.22
C GLU A 165 17.68 1.51 -16.33
N ALA A 166 17.41 1.05 -15.10
CA ALA A 166 18.47 0.72 -14.13
C ALA A 166 19.52 -0.27 -14.70
N ARG A 167 19.07 -1.27 -15.47
CA ARG A 167 19.93 -2.27 -16.09
C ARG A 167 20.89 -1.66 -17.14
N ASP A 168 20.46 -0.64 -17.88
CA ASP A 168 21.26 0.02 -18.91
C ASP A 168 22.44 0.78 -18.29
N TYR A 169 22.15 1.56 -17.24
CA TYR A 169 23.17 2.32 -16.49
C TYR A 169 24.12 1.38 -15.74
N LEU A 170 23.62 0.29 -15.14
CA LEU A 170 24.46 -0.73 -14.50
C LEU A 170 25.38 -1.44 -15.50
N ASN A 171 24.88 -1.77 -16.69
CA ASN A 171 25.70 -2.39 -17.74
C ASN A 171 26.85 -1.47 -18.19
N ALA A 172 26.65 -0.15 -18.19
CA ALA A 172 27.70 0.81 -18.52
C ALA A 172 28.75 0.98 -17.41
N CYS A 173 28.36 0.87 -16.14
CA CYS A 173 29.26 1.06 -15.00
C CYS A 173 29.97 -0.24 -14.53
N GLU A 174 29.25 -1.36 -14.47
CA GLU A 174 29.75 -2.65 -13.97
C GLU A 174 29.26 -3.83 -14.84
N PRO A 175 29.61 -3.90 -16.14
CA PRO A 175 29.09 -4.93 -17.05
C PRO A 175 29.37 -6.36 -16.56
N GLY A 176 30.52 -6.58 -15.92
CA GLY A 176 30.95 -7.90 -15.43
C GLY A 176 30.18 -8.42 -14.21
N THR A 177 29.32 -7.60 -13.58
CA THR A 177 28.52 -8.01 -12.41
C THR A 177 27.04 -8.21 -12.75
N LEU A 178 26.58 -7.76 -13.92
CA LEU A 178 25.16 -7.63 -14.26
C LEU A 178 24.35 -8.94 -14.16
N ASP A 179 24.96 -10.09 -14.47
CA ASP A 179 24.31 -11.41 -14.37
C ASP A 179 24.18 -11.92 -12.92
N ARG A 180 24.89 -11.27 -12.00
CA ARG A 180 24.80 -11.47 -10.55
C ARG A 180 23.95 -10.39 -9.88
N VAL A 181 23.29 -9.49 -10.61
CA VAL A 181 22.42 -8.47 -10.00
C VAL A 181 20.96 -8.84 -10.25
N ASP A 182 20.26 -9.22 -9.18
CA ASP A 182 18.85 -9.59 -9.26
C ASP A 182 17.92 -8.38 -9.12
N ARG A 183 18.29 -7.39 -8.30
CA ARG A 183 17.44 -6.24 -7.99
C ARG A 183 18.23 -4.93 -7.97
N ALA A 184 17.56 -3.84 -8.33
CA ALA A 184 18.07 -2.49 -8.25
C ALA A 184 17.11 -1.61 -7.44
N TRP A 185 17.68 -0.83 -6.53
CA TRP A 185 17.02 0.28 -5.86
C TRP A 185 17.27 1.54 -6.68
N VAL A 186 16.21 2.10 -7.24
CA VAL A 186 16.23 3.34 -8.01
C VAL A 186 15.65 4.44 -7.13
N VAL A 187 16.48 5.41 -6.78
CA VAL A 187 16.12 6.63 -6.06
C VAL A 187 15.96 7.74 -7.07
N GLN A 188 14.73 8.21 -7.26
CA GLN A 188 14.44 9.32 -8.17
C GLN A 188 14.71 10.67 -7.49
N PRO A 189 14.89 11.76 -8.27
CA PRO A 189 15.15 13.09 -7.75
C PRO A 189 14.08 13.63 -6.79
N ASP A 190 12.83 13.18 -6.90
CA ASP A 190 11.71 13.55 -6.03
C ASP A 190 11.73 12.85 -4.67
N GLY A 191 12.70 11.95 -4.45
CA GLY A 191 12.82 11.15 -3.24
C GLY A 191 12.03 9.84 -3.29
N THR A 192 11.38 9.50 -4.41
CA THR A 192 10.73 8.20 -4.55
C THR A 192 11.78 7.09 -4.68
N VAL A 193 11.58 5.98 -3.98
CA VAL A 193 12.46 4.80 -4.00
C VAL A 193 11.69 3.62 -4.56
N ARG A 194 12.24 2.96 -5.58
CA ARG A 194 11.69 1.71 -6.12
C ARG A 194 12.70 0.59 -6.09
N ASN A 195 12.31 -0.55 -5.52
CA ASN A 195 13.10 -1.77 -5.51
C ASN A 195 12.60 -2.74 -6.60
N LEU A 196 13.30 -2.80 -7.72
CA LEU A 196 12.86 -3.44 -8.95
C LEU A 196 13.70 -4.67 -9.28
N GLY A 197 13.07 -5.75 -9.72
CA GLY A 197 13.77 -6.89 -10.32
C GLY A 197 14.32 -6.55 -11.70
N ILE A 198 15.61 -6.75 -11.93
CA ILE A 198 16.30 -6.38 -13.17
C ILE A 198 17.06 -7.52 -13.84
N ALA A 199 17.07 -8.71 -13.23
CA ALA A 199 17.61 -9.91 -13.87
C ALA A 199 16.61 -10.52 -14.84
N ARG A 200 17.10 -11.33 -15.78
CA ARG A 200 16.26 -12.00 -16.78
C ARG A 200 15.16 -12.88 -16.18
N TRP A 201 15.37 -13.40 -14.96
CA TRP A 201 14.44 -14.28 -14.28
C TRP A 201 13.39 -13.55 -13.42
N ASN A 202 13.62 -12.28 -13.08
CA ASN A 202 12.72 -11.50 -12.23
C ASN A 202 12.43 -10.09 -12.74
N ALA A 203 12.71 -9.81 -14.02
CA ALA A 203 12.53 -8.49 -14.61
C ALA A 203 11.12 -7.94 -14.34
N GLN A 204 11.04 -6.69 -13.93
CA GLN A 204 9.80 -5.97 -13.65
C GLN A 204 9.67 -4.75 -14.53
N THR A 205 8.43 -4.33 -14.77
CA THR A 205 8.16 -3.05 -15.43
C THR A 205 8.72 -1.92 -14.55
N GLN A 206 9.38 -0.94 -15.15
CA GLN A 206 10.01 0.16 -14.44
C GLN A 206 9.92 1.45 -15.26
N ASP A 207 9.88 2.57 -14.54
CA ASP A 207 9.97 3.90 -15.14
C ASP A 207 11.43 4.19 -15.54
N GLU A 208 11.62 5.10 -16.49
CA GLU A 208 12.97 5.56 -16.83
C GLU A 208 13.65 6.26 -15.64
N ALA A 209 14.98 6.16 -15.55
CA ALA A 209 15.73 6.86 -14.53
C ALA A 209 15.80 8.35 -14.89
N ALA A 210 15.19 9.21 -14.06
CA ALA A 210 15.14 10.64 -14.33
C ALA A 210 16.54 11.28 -14.18
N PRO A 211 16.80 12.46 -14.78
CA PRO A 211 18.06 13.16 -14.58
C PRO A 211 18.29 13.48 -13.10
N GLY A 212 19.42 13.02 -12.56
CA GLY A 212 19.78 13.09 -11.15
C GLY A 212 19.49 11.82 -10.36
N ALA A 213 18.83 10.82 -10.94
CA ALA A 213 18.53 9.56 -10.26
C ALA A 213 19.80 8.86 -9.76
N LEU A 214 19.64 8.09 -8.67
CA LEU A 214 20.67 7.24 -8.10
C LEU A 214 20.23 5.77 -8.15
N ILE A 215 21.10 4.91 -8.64
CA ILE A 215 20.86 3.46 -8.75
C ILE A 215 21.83 2.74 -7.81
N TRP A 216 21.29 1.92 -6.92
CA TRP A 216 22.05 1.02 -6.05
C TRP A 216 21.62 -0.42 -6.38
N ALA A 217 22.54 -1.29 -6.78
CA ALA A 217 22.20 -2.64 -7.21
C ALA A 217 23.34 -3.64 -6.92
N PRO A 218 23.55 -4.00 -5.64
CA PRO A 218 24.63 -4.90 -5.24
C PRO A 218 24.45 -6.31 -5.81
N PRO A 219 25.53 -6.98 -6.27
CA PRO A 219 25.50 -8.39 -6.69
C PRO A 219 25.05 -9.34 -5.57
N ARG A 220 24.47 -10.49 -5.92
CA ARG A 220 23.95 -11.49 -4.95
C ARG A 220 25.01 -11.96 -3.95
N ASP A 221 26.26 -12.04 -4.40
CA ASP A 221 27.42 -12.55 -3.69
C ASP A 221 28.23 -11.46 -2.96
N SER A 222 27.78 -10.20 -2.99
CA SER A 222 28.49 -9.06 -2.40
C SER A 222 28.44 -8.97 -0.87
N GLY A 223 27.59 -9.77 -0.22
CA GLY A 223 27.36 -9.74 1.23
C GLY A 223 26.44 -8.61 1.73
N TRP A 224 25.99 -7.70 0.85
CA TRP A 224 25.07 -6.62 1.20
C TRP A 224 23.67 -7.15 1.52
N ALA A 225 23.19 -6.91 2.75
CA ALA A 225 21.86 -7.37 3.16
C ALA A 225 20.73 -6.55 2.46
N PRO A 226 19.59 -7.17 2.11
CA PRO A 226 18.44 -6.45 1.55
C PRO A 226 17.91 -5.33 2.45
N GLN A 227 17.92 -5.55 3.77
CA GLN A 227 17.48 -4.55 4.76
C GLN A 227 18.40 -3.34 4.77
N PHE A 228 19.72 -3.56 4.69
CA PHE A 228 20.71 -2.49 4.56
C PHE A 228 20.49 -1.69 3.28
N SER A 229 20.28 -2.38 2.15
CA SER A 229 20.05 -1.72 0.85
C SER A 229 18.77 -0.88 0.84
N ALA A 230 17.70 -1.35 1.50
CA ALA A 230 16.48 -0.57 1.70
C ALA A 230 16.72 0.68 2.54
N MET A 231 17.41 0.54 3.69
CA MET A 231 17.75 1.65 4.58
C MET A 231 18.67 2.68 3.90
N LEU A 232 19.68 2.22 3.15
CA LEU A 232 20.59 3.06 2.39
C LEU A 232 19.83 3.86 1.33
N SER A 233 18.97 3.20 0.57
CA SER A 233 18.21 3.86 -0.50
C SER A 233 17.21 4.89 0.07
N GLN A 234 16.60 4.58 1.21
CA GLN A 234 15.74 5.53 1.93
C GLN A 234 16.54 6.73 2.44
N PHE A 235 17.73 6.53 2.98
CA PHE A 235 18.62 7.62 3.38
C PHE A 235 19.06 8.46 2.17
N LEU A 236 19.42 7.83 1.05
CA LEU A 236 19.80 8.52 -0.17
C LEU A 236 18.65 9.34 -0.78
N ALA A 237 17.40 8.89 -0.63
CA ALA A 237 16.22 9.66 -1.04
C ALA A 237 16.05 10.98 -0.29
N THR A 238 16.57 11.06 0.95
CA THR A 238 16.56 12.31 1.74
C THR A 238 17.68 13.28 1.35
N GLN A 239 18.55 12.92 0.41
CA GLN A 239 19.65 13.77 -0.02
C GLN A 239 19.21 14.72 -1.14
N GLY A 240 19.75 15.94 -1.16
CA GLY A 240 19.62 16.84 -2.29
C GLY A 240 20.54 16.42 -3.45
N LEU A 241 20.21 16.84 -4.68
CA LEU A 241 20.99 16.50 -5.88
C LEU A 241 22.47 16.95 -5.77
N ASP A 242 22.71 18.12 -5.19
CA ASP A 242 24.07 18.67 -5.01
C ASP A 242 24.88 17.92 -3.94
N ALA A 243 24.22 17.41 -2.90
CA ALA A 243 24.88 16.64 -1.85
C ALA A 243 25.41 15.30 -2.38
N ILE A 244 24.60 14.63 -3.21
CA ILE A 244 25.00 13.38 -3.89
C ILE A 244 26.15 13.65 -4.87
N ALA A 245 26.09 14.78 -5.59
CA ALA A 245 27.15 15.17 -6.53
C ALA A 245 28.48 15.51 -5.84
N SER A 246 28.43 16.03 -4.61
CA SER A 246 29.59 16.53 -3.86
C SER A 246 30.16 15.53 -2.85
N ALA A 247 29.45 14.43 -2.55
CA ALA A 247 29.93 13.40 -1.61
C ALA A 247 31.24 12.78 -2.14
N GLU A 248 32.30 12.87 -1.32
CA GLU A 248 33.63 12.29 -1.62
C GLU A 248 33.52 10.79 -1.87
N THR A 249 33.50 10.46 -3.15
CA THR A 249 33.48 9.10 -3.69
C THR A 249 34.52 9.06 -4.79
N LEU A 250 35.21 7.93 -4.95
CA LEU A 250 36.03 7.70 -6.16
C LEU A 250 35.07 7.75 -7.35
N ALA A 251 35.05 8.88 -8.05
CA ALA A 251 34.10 9.16 -9.11
C ALA A 251 34.70 8.73 -10.45
N SER A 252 34.02 7.82 -11.16
CA SER A 252 34.32 7.53 -12.56
C SER A 252 33.27 8.18 -13.46
N VAL A 253 33.71 8.79 -14.56
CA VAL A 253 32.84 9.22 -15.64
C VAL A 253 32.92 8.16 -16.73
N ALA A 254 31.82 7.48 -17.00
CA ALA A 254 31.76 6.46 -18.05
C ALA A 254 30.95 7.00 -19.26
N PRO A 255 31.36 6.69 -20.51
CA PRO A 255 30.54 7.00 -21.67
C PRO A 255 29.33 6.06 -21.69
N MET A 256 28.14 6.60 -22.04
CA MET A 256 26.97 5.77 -22.29
C MET A 256 26.57 5.85 -23.76
N ALA A 257 26.63 4.69 -24.43
CA ALA A 257 26.12 4.51 -25.79
C ALA A 257 24.60 4.79 -25.85
N LYS A 258 24.04 4.93 -27.05
CA LYS A 258 22.59 5.01 -27.22
C LYS A 258 21.95 3.74 -26.68
N VAL A 259 20.84 3.89 -25.95
CA VAL A 259 20.06 2.77 -25.45
C VAL A 259 19.33 2.14 -26.63
N ASN A 260 19.95 1.13 -27.26
CA ASN A 260 19.31 0.33 -28.31
C ASN A 260 18.49 -0.78 -27.65
N ARG A 261 17.23 -0.48 -27.32
CA ARG A 261 16.36 -1.46 -26.64
C ARG A 261 15.89 -2.56 -27.59
N GLU A 262 16.00 -3.81 -27.13
CA GLU A 262 15.29 -4.95 -27.70
C GLU A 262 13.81 -5.01 -27.24
N GLY A 263 13.42 -4.20 -26.23
CA GLY A 263 12.06 -4.05 -25.69
C GLY A 263 12.08 -3.54 -24.22
N PRO A 264 10.98 -2.98 -23.68
CA PRO A 264 10.91 -2.53 -22.28
C PRO A 264 10.91 -3.73 -21.30
N ALA A 265 11.37 -3.51 -20.07
CA ALA A 265 11.17 -4.50 -19.01
C ALA A 265 9.68 -4.71 -18.72
N ARG A 266 9.29 -5.94 -18.38
CA ARG A 266 7.89 -6.35 -18.20
C ARG A 266 7.76 -7.27 -17.02
N ASP A 267 6.69 -7.11 -16.26
CA ASP A 267 6.31 -8.05 -15.22
C ASP A 267 6.01 -9.44 -15.77
N ALA A 268 6.06 -10.45 -14.90
CA ALA A 268 5.61 -11.79 -15.27
C ALA A 268 4.12 -11.75 -15.57
N ALA A 269 3.74 -12.00 -16.82
CA ALA A 269 2.34 -12.11 -17.18
C ALA A 269 1.73 -13.36 -16.53
N ILE A 270 0.74 -13.12 -15.67
CA ILE A 270 -0.06 -14.13 -15.00
C ILE A 270 -1.38 -14.25 -15.77
N THR A 271 -1.86 -15.47 -15.97
CA THR A 271 -3.09 -15.75 -16.71
C THR A 271 -3.81 -16.92 -16.04
N ALA A 272 -5.13 -16.89 -16.04
CA ALA A 272 -5.94 -18.05 -15.65
C ALA A 272 -5.92 -19.13 -16.75
N ASN A 273 -6.08 -20.39 -16.33
CA ASN A 273 -6.43 -21.51 -17.20
C ASN A 273 -7.96 -21.61 -17.33
N ASP A 274 -8.49 -22.57 -18.09
CA ASP A 274 -9.94 -22.79 -18.26
C ASP A 274 -10.64 -23.21 -16.95
N TRP A 275 -9.89 -23.72 -15.98
CA TRP A 275 -10.31 -23.97 -14.60
C TRP A 275 -10.28 -22.71 -13.70
N GLY A 276 -9.79 -21.57 -14.18
CA GLY A 276 -9.69 -20.32 -13.42
C GLY A 276 -8.44 -20.17 -12.55
N VAL A 277 -7.71 -21.26 -12.25
CA VAL A 277 -6.45 -21.19 -11.49
C VAL A 277 -5.32 -20.61 -12.34
N ILE A 278 -4.27 -20.03 -11.74
CA ILE A 278 -3.15 -19.51 -12.53
C ILE A 278 -2.45 -20.65 -13.26
N GLY A 279 -2.43 -20.60 -14.59
CA GLY A 279 -2.02 -21.73 -15.42
C GLY A 279 -1.82 -21.42 -16.90
N LEU A 280 -1.55 -22.49 -17.65
CA LEU A 280 -1.47 -22.52 -19.11
C LEU A 280 -2.88 -22.54 -19.73
N LEU A 281 -3.28 -23.62 -20.40
CA LEU A 281 -4.64 -23.81 -20.91
C LEU A 281 -5.47 -24.63 -19.93
N GLN A 282 -5.00 -25.82 -19.57
CA GLN A 282 -5.59 -26.64 -18.50
C GLN A 282 -4.60 -26.85 -17.34
N THR A 283 -3.30 -26.84 -17.63
CA THR A 283 -2.25 -27.13 -16.66
C THR A 283 -2.01 -25.96 -15.71
N PRO A 284 -2.12 -26.15 -14.39
CA PRO A 284 -1.74 -25.12 -13.41
C PRO A 284 -0.26 -24.77 -13.50
N THR A 285 0.11 -23.58 -13.06
CA THR A 285 1.52 -23.19 -12.87
C THR A 285 1.78 -22.88 -11.40
N ALA A 286 3.05 -22.94 -11.01
CA ALA A 286 3.53 -22.51 -9.72
C ALA A 286 3.41 -21.00 -9.49
N ARG A 287 3.07 -20.21 -10.53
CA ARG A 287 2.91 -18.75 -10.46
C ARG A 287 1.78 -18.38 -9.51
N MET A 288 1.99 -17.27 -8.81
CA MET A 288 1.09 -16.69 -7.82
C MET A 288 0.86 -15.23 -8.18
N ALA A 289 -0.37 -14.78 -7.99
CA ALA A 289 -0.74 -13.38 -8.03
C ALA A 289 -0.22 -12.61 -6.80
N PRO A 290 -0.25 -11.27 -6.82
CA PRO A 290 -0.08 -10.48 -5.60
C PRO A 290 -1.20 -10.75 -4.59
N ALA A 291 -0.89 -10.64 -3.30
CA ALA A 291 -1.89 -10.71 -2.23
C ALA A 291 -3.04 -9.72 -2.45
N GLY A 292 -4.26 -10.20 -2.24
CA GLY A 292 -5.49 -9.45 -2.46
C GLY A 292 -6.03 -9.50 -3.89
N GLU A 293 -5.36 -10.18 -4.84
CA GLU A 293 -5.95 -10.41 -6.17
C GLU A 293 -7.17 -11.34 -6.09
N ALA A 294 -8.23 -10.97 -6.80
CA ALA A 294 -9.37 -11.82 -7.09
C ALA A 294 -9.56 -11.94 -8.61
N ARG A 295 -9.93 -13.14 -9.07
CA ARG A 295 -10.15 -13.47 -10.47
C ARG A 295 -11.50 -14.17 -10.63
N PHE A 296 -12.32 -13.62 -11.51
CA PHE A 296 -13.57 -14.23 -11.94
C PHE A 296 -13.42 -14.70 -13.37
N THR A 297 -13.57 -15.99 -13.63
CA THR A 297 -13.41 -16.56 -14.97
C THR A 297 -14.67 -17.27 -15.41
N TYR A 298 -15.20 -16.88 -16.56
CA TYR A 298 -16.16 -17.68 -17.31
C TYR A 298 -15.42 -18.41 -18.42
N SER A 299 -15.55 -19.73 -18.50
CA SER A 299 -14.97 -20.52 -19.58
C SER A 299 -15.96 -21.53 -20.14
N HIS A 300 -15.84 -21.78 -21.45
CA HIS A 300 -16.62 -22.79 -22.14
C HIS A 300 -15.69 -23.63 -23.00
N VAL A 301 -15.67 -24.94 -22.74
CA VAL A 301 -15.01 -25.95 -23.56
C VAL A 301 -15.92 -27.16 -23.58
N TYR A 302 -16.49 -27.50 -24.74
CA TYR A 302 -17.51 -28.54 -24.78
C TYR A 302 -17.05 -29.85 -24.11
N PRO A 303 -17.86 -30.42 -23.18
CA PRO A 303 -19.20 -29.97 -22.76
C PRO A 303 -19.24 -29.19 -21.43
N TYR A 304 -18.11 -28.70 -20.96
CA TYR A 304 -17.95 -28.00 -19.70
C TYR A 304 -18.16 -26.51 -19.87
N THR A 305 -19.04 -25.94 -19.05
CA THR A 305 -19.14 -24.49 -18.84
C THR A 305 -18.81 -24.22 -17.39
N ARG A 306 -17.83 -23.35 -17.12
CA ARG A 306 -17.32 -23.11 -15.77
C ARG A 306 -17.44 -21.64 -15.40
N LEU A 307 -17.85 -21.41 -14.15
CA LEU A 307 -17.78 -20.13 -13.49
C LEU A 307 -16.84 -20.27 -12.29
N ASN A 308 -15.69 -19.60 -12.35
CA ASN A 308 -14.62 -19.72 -11.38
C ASN A 308 -14.47 -18.41 -10.60
N THR A 309 -14.30 -18.50 -9.28
CA THR A 309 -13.87 -17.40 -8.43
C THR A 309 -12.61 -17.82 -7.67
N MET A 310 -11.47 -17.26 -8.06
CA MET A 310 -10.18 -17.54 -7.46
C MET A 310 -9.68 -16.31 -6.70
N LEU A 311 -9.20 -16.52 -5.49
CA LEU A 311 -8.65 -15.51 -4.61
C LEU A 311 -7.17 -15.81 -4.34
N GLN A 312 -6.39 -14.76 -4.13
CA GLN A 312 -5.01 -14.84 -3.67
C GLN A 312 -4.91 -14.13 -2.30
N PRO A 313 -5.37 -14.74 -1.19
CA PRO A 313 -5.37 -14.07 0.11
C PRO A 313 -3.97 -13.65 0.56
N LEU A 314 -2.95 -14.44 0.20
CA LEU A 314 -1.54 -14.22 0.52
C LEU A 314 -0.68 -14.49 -0.74
N ASP A 315 0.51 -13.88 -0.82
CA ASP A 315 1.46 -14.05 -1.95
C ASP A 315 1.93 -15.50 -2.20
N TRP A 316 1.56 -16.45 -1.33
CA TRP A 316 1.90 -17.86 -1.39
C TRP A 316 0.70 -18.80 -1.42
N LEU A 317 -0.53 -18.29 -1.27
CA LEU A 317 -1.76 -19.09 -1.21
C LEU A 317 -2.77 -18.58 -2.23
N GLU A 318 -3.15 -19.45 -3.16
CA GLU A 318 -4.30 -19.26 -4.06
C GLU A 318 -5.38 -20.26 -3.63
N ALA A 319 -6.61 -19.78 -3.50
CA ALA A 319 -7.75 -20.60 -3.14
C ALA A 319 -9.00 -20.08 -3.85
N GLY A 320 -9.92 -20.97 -4.19
CA GLY A 320 -11.13 -20.54 -4.84
C GLY A 320 -12.19 -21.60 -4.92
N PHE A 321 -13.32 -21.21 -5.48
CA PHE A 321 -14.44 -22.08 -5.73
C PHE A 321 -14.83 -22.00 -7.21
N ARG A 322 -15.38 -23.10 -7.71
CA ARG A 322 -15.82 -23.22 -9.09
C ARG A 322 -17.16 -23.92 -9.14
N TYR A 323 -17.97 -23.48 -10.09
CA TYR A 323 -19.14 -24.22 -10.54
C TYR A 323 -18.89 -24.73 -11.96
N THR A 324 -19.12 -26.02 -12.18
CA THR A 324 -18.98 -26.67 -13.49
C THR A 324 -20.33 -27.23 -13.92
N GLN A 325 -20.88 -26.70 -15.00
CA GLN A 325 -22.01 -27.28 -15.71
C GLN A 325 -21.51 -28.28 -16.74
N ILE A 326 -22.08 -29.49 -16.74
CA ILE A 326 -21.75 -30.59 -17.66
C ILE A 326 -22.92 -30.73 -18.64
N GLY A 327 -22.82 -30.06 -19.78
CA GLY A 327 -23.95 -29.86 -20.71
C GLY A 327 -24.48 -31.14 -21.37
N ASN A 328 -23.72 -32.24 -21.35
CA ASN A 328 -24.11 -33.51 -21.94
C ASN A 328 -24.74 -34.49 -20.92
N ARG A 329 -25.14 -34.01 -19.73
CA ARG A 329 -25.76 -34.81 -18.66
C ARG A 329 -26.86 -34.04 -17.95
N LEU A 330 -27.90 -34.74 -17.51
CA LEU A 330 -28.97 -34.17 -16.68
C LEU A 330 -28.57 -34.18 -15.19
N TYR A 331 -29.05 -33.18 -14.45
CA TYR A 331 -28.79 -33.04 -13.01
C TYR A 331 -29.38 -34.17 -12.17
N GLY A 332 -30.55 -34.67 -12.57
CA GLY A 332 -31.22 -35.82 -11.96
C GLY A 332 -32.18 -36.46 -12.96
N SER A 333 -33.17 -37.20 -12.46
CA SER A 333 -34.25 -37.68 -13.32
C SER A 333 -34.97 -36.49 -13.98
N ALA A 334 -35.52 -36.72 -15.18
CA ALA A 334 -36.27 -35.71 -15.92
C ALA A 334 -37.48 -35.21 -15.10
N ASP A 335 -38.06 -36.06 -14.26
CA ASP A 335 -39.22 -35.71 -13.42
C ASP A 335 -38.87 -34.73 -12.29
N VAL A 336 -37.61 -34.71 -11.85
CA VAL A 336 -37.13 -33.86 -10.74
C VAL A 336 -36.40 -32.63 -11.22
N SER A 337 -35.63 -32.74 -12.31
CA SER A 337 -34.71 -31.69 -12.78
C SER A 337 -35.03 -31.18 -14.19
N GLY A 338 -36.06 -31.72 -14.84
CA GLY A 338 -36.46 -31.34 -16.19
C GLY A 338 -35.32 -31.51 -17.19
N LYS A 339 -34.91 -30.39 -17.81
CA LYS A 339 -33.81 -30.32 -18.79
C LYS A 339 -32.53 -29.73 -18.20
N GLN A 340 -32.45 -29.59 -16.88
CA GLN A 340 -31.30 -28.98 -16.24
C GLN A 340 -30.06 -29.86 -16.40
N ALA A 341 -28.97 -29.27 -16.88
CA ALA A 341 -27.69 -29.95 -16.97
C ALA A 341 -27.10 -30.21 -15.58
N LEU A 342 -26.28 -31.25 -15.44
CA LEU A 342 -25.57 -31.56 -14.19
C LEU A 342 -24.64 -30.40 -13.80
N ILE A 343 -24.65 -30.03 -12.51
CA ILE A 343 -23.87 -28.94 -11.96
C ILE A 343 -23.09 -29.48 -10.77
N ASP A 344 -21.79 -29.27 -10.80
CA ASP A 344 -20.88 -29.65 -9.73
C ASP A 344 -20.19 -28.42 -9.13
N LYS A 345 -19.88 -28.50 -7.83
CA LYS A 345 -19.20 -27.43 -7.07
C LYS A 345 -17.84 -27.96 -6.67
N SER A 346 -16.78 -27.19 -6.89
CA SER A 346 -15.43 -27.56 -6.48
C SER A 346 -14.80 -26.46 -5.64
N ILE A 347 -13.94 -26.87 -4.71
CA ILE A 347 -13.04 -25.98 -3.99
C ILE A 347 -11.61 -26.37 -4.32
N ASP A 348 -10.78 -25.36 -4.60
CA ASP A 348 -9.43 -25.52 -5.10
C ASP A 348 -8.44 -24.77 -4.21
N PHE A 349 -7.28 -25.37 -3.98
CA PHE A 349 -6.18 -24.77 -3.22
C PHE A 349 -4.85 -24.96 -3.95
N LYS A 350 -4.00 -23.93 -3.90
CA LYS A 350 -2.61 -24.00 -4.37
C LYS A 350 -1.69 -23.26 -3.42
N VAL A 351 -0.65 -23.94 -2.98
CA VAL A 351 0.34 -23.45 -2.01
C VAL A 351 1.71 -23.40 -2.67
N ARG A 352 2.34 -22.22 -2.67
CA ARG A 352 3.70 -22.05 -3.18
C ARG A 352 4.71 -22.47 -2.10
N LEU A 353 5.43 -23.55 -2.37
CA LEU A 353 6.46 -24.09 -1.51
C LEU A 353 7.78 -23.32 -1.62
N LEU A 354 8.23 -23.02 -2.84
CA LEU A 354 9.49 -22.32 -3.09
C LEU A 354 9.25 -21.08 -3.94
N LYS A 355 9.84 -19.94 -3.54
CA LYS A 355 9.94 -18.75 -4.40
C LYS A 355 11.00 -19.00 -5.47
N GLU A 356 10.76 -18.49 -6.68
CA GLU A 356 11.82 -18.50 -7.71
C GLU A 356 13.05 -17.75 -7.20
N THR A 357 14.22 -18.31 -7.45
CA THR A 357 15.51 -17.61 -7.26
C THR A 357 16.26 -17.60 -8.59
N SER A 358 17.48 -17.05 -8.60
CA SER A 358 18.34 -17.12 -9.78
C SER A 358 18.63 -18.56 -10.22
N THR A 359 18.66 -19.53 -9.29
CA THR A 359 19.01 -20.93 -9.55
C THR A 359 17.84 -21.91 -9.37
N LEU A 360 16.88 -21.63 -8.50
CA LEU A 360 15.74 -22.50 -8.22
C LEU A 360 14.48 -22.04 -8.95
N PRO A 361 13.67 -22.97 -9.48
CA PRO A 361 12.35 -22.63 -9.99
C PRO A 361 11.40 -22.27 -8.84
N GLN A 362 10.33 -21.55 -9.18
CA GLN A 362 9.16 -21.47 -8.30
C GLN A 362 8.50 -22.84 -8.25
N VAL A 363 8.13 -23.31 -7.06
CA VAL A 363 7.47 -24.62 -6.88
C VAL A 363 6.19 -24.43 -6.09
N ALA A 364 5.10 -25.07 -6.54
CA ALA A 364 3.84 -25.10 -5.82
C ALA A 364 3.21 -26.49 -5.89
N ILE A 365 2.42 -26.81 -4.87
CA ILE A 365 1.49 -27.92 -4.88
C ILE A 365 0.07 -27.39 -4.95
N GLY A 366 -0.85 -28.15 -5.51
CA GLY A 366 -2.26 -27.81 -5.42
C GLY A 366 -3.14 -29.03 -5.43
N ILE A 367 -4.36 -28.80 -4.94
CA ILE A 367 -5.44 -29.77 -4.87
C ILE A 367 -6.64 -29.10 -5.54
N THR A 368 -7.23 -29.79 -6.51
CA THR A 368 -8.44 -29.39 -7.21
C THR A 368 -9.59 -30.20 -6.66
N ASP A 369 -10.76 -29.57 -6.48
CA ASP A 369 -12.00 -30.27 -6.13
C ASP A 369 -11.90 -31.14 -4.85
N ILE A 370 -11.53 -30.50 -3.73
CA ILE A 370 -11.49 -31.13 -2.40
C ILE A 370 -12.88 -31.31 -1.77
N GLY A 371 -13.92 -30.69 -2.33
CA GLY A 371 -15.27 -30.74 -1.79
C GLY A 371 -16.31 -30.55 -2.87
N GLY A 372 -17.43 -31.27 -2.76
CA GLY A 372 -18.39 -31.44 -3.85
C GLY A 372 -18.65 -32.92 -4.10
N THR A 373 -18.81 -33.29 -5.36
CA THR A 373 -18.93 -34.70 -5.77
C THR A 373 -17.58 -35.37 -6.03
N GLY A 374 -16.49 -34.59 -6.14
CA GLY A 374 -15.14 -35.11 -6.41
C GLY A 374 -14.94 -35.56 -7.86
N LEU A 375 -15.82 -35.16 -8.78
CA LEU A 375 -15.75 -35.53 -10.19
C LEU A 375 -14.47 -35.04 -10.87
N PHE A 376 -13.83 -34.01 -10.34
CA PHE A 376 -12.61 -33.42 -10.91
C PHE A 376 -11.46 -33.38 -9.91
N SER A 377 -11.51 -34.21 -8.86
CA SER A 377 -10.48 -34.26 -7.83
C SER A 377 -9.11 -34.58 -8.42
N SER A 378 -8.12 -33.74 -8.12
CA SER A 378 -6.73 -33.97 -8.53
C SER A 378 -5.75 -33.32 -7.57
N GLU A 379 -4.54 -33.87 -7.53
CA GLU A 379 -3.39 -33.31 -6.82
C GLU A 379 -2.27 -33.06 -7.82
N TYR A 380 -1.53 -31.98 -7.68
CA TYR A 380 -0.43 -31.66 -8.59
C TYR A 380 0.75 -30.99 -7.89
N LEU A 381 1.93 -31.20 -8.48
CA LEU A 381 3.18 -30.50 -8.18
C LEU A 381 3.65 -29.81 -9.46
N VAL A 382 3.90 -28.51 -9.39
CA VAL A 382 4.26 -27.69 -10.55
C VAL A 382 5.51 -26.87 -10.24
N ALA A 383 6.34 -26.68 -11.27
CA ALA A 383 7.54 -25.85 -11.20
C ALA A 383 7.64 -24.91 -12.40
N ASN A 384 8.05 -23.65 -12.18
CA ASN A 384 8.27 -22.69 -13.25
C ASN A 384 9.56 -21.91 -13.04
N LYS A 385 10.34 -21.76 -14.12
CA LYS A 385 11.50 -20.87 -14.20
C LYS A 385 11.28 -19.86 -15.31
N ARG A 386 11.53 -18.59 -15.04
CA ARG A 386 11.53 -17.54 -16.06
C ARG A 386 12.93 -17.40 -16.64
N SER A 387 13.01 -17.39 -17.96
CA SER A 387 14.24 -17.12 -18.71
C SER A 387 13.93 -16.08 -19.79
N GLY A 388 14.07 -14.79 -19.46
CA GLY A 388 13.92 -13.69 -20.42
C GLY A 388 12.64 -12.84 -20.27
N ASN A 389 12.53 -11.84 -21.15
CA ASN A 389 11.53 -10.76 -21.07
C ASN A 389 10.79 -10.46 -22.40
N LYS A 390 11.06 -11.19 -23.50
CA LYS A 390 10.61 -10.79 -24.85
C LYS A 390 9.28 -11.41 -25.30
N TRP A 391 9.04 -12.70 -25.03
CA TRP A 391 7.87 -13.43 -25.52
C TRP A 391 7.25 -14.31 -24.43
N LEU A 392 5.92 -14.34 -24.34
CA LEU A 392 5.15 -15.34 -23.60
C LEU A 392 4.33 -16.15 -24.62
N VAL A 393 4.73 -17.39 -24.87
CA VAL A 393 4.01 -18.34 -25.73
C VAL A 393 3.51 -19.49 -24.85
N LYS A 394 2.23 -19.87 -24.99
CA LYS A 394 1.63 -21.00 -24.28
C LYS A 394 1.47 -22.18 -25.24
N ALA A 395 2.08 -23.31 -24.90
CA ALA A 395 1.83 -24.60 -25.53
C ALA A 395 1.81 -25.66 -24.43
N GLU A 396 0.90 -26.60 -24.52
CA GLU A 396 0.67 -27.61 -23.49
C GLU A 396 0.51 -28.99 -24.12
N TYR A 397 1.23 -29.97 -23.57
CA TYR A 397 1.00 -31.39 -23.85
C TYR A 397 0.11 -31.94 -22.73
N ASP A 398 -1.08 -32.40 -23.11
CA ASP A 398 -2.13 -32.81 -22.18
C ASP A 398 -1.98 -34.30 -21.81
N GLY A 399 -1.68 -34.55 -20.54
CA GLY A 399 -1.53 -35.90 -19.99
C GLY A 399 -2.85 -36.55 -19.58
N ASN A 400 -3.99 -35.87 -19.69
CA ASN A 400 -5.29 -36.39 -19.25
C ASN A 400 -5.75 -37.57 -20.12
N ASN A 401 -6.19 -38.63 -19.45
CA ASN A 401 -6.79 -39.79 -20.10
C ASN A 401 -8.31 -39.64 -20.17
N TYR A 402 -8.79 -39.01 -21.24
CA TYR A 402 -10.21 -38.79 -21.49
C TYR A 402 -11.03 -40.07 -21.80
N GLN A 403 -10.41 -41.26 -21.78
CA GLN A 403 -11.10 -42.54 -21.97
C GLN A 403 -11.57 -43.17 -20.66
N ARG A 404 -11.29 -42.54 -19.51
CA ARG A 404 -11.74 -42.99 -18.18
C ARG A 404 -12.26 -41.81 -17.37
N GLU A 405 -13.21 -41.07 -17.93
CA GLU A 405 -13.85 -39.95 -17.26
C GLU A 405 -14.92 -40.44 -16.28
N PRO A 406 -15.09 -39.80 -15.11
CA PRO A 406 -16.12 -40.15 -14.13
C PRO A 406 -17.55 -40.26 -14.71
N ASP A 407 -18.33 -41.18 -14.14
CA ASP A 407 -19.65 -41.66 -14.61
C ASP A 407 -19.72 -42.05 -16.11
N ASN A 408 -18.61 -42.51 -16.70
CA ASN A 408 -18.50 -42.88 -18.12
C ASN A 408 -18.62 -41.69 -19.09
N ASN A 409 -18.03 -40.54 -18.77
CA ASN A 409 -18.14 -39.30 -19.57
C ASN A 409 -17.09 -39.16 -20.69
N ASN A 410 -16.63 -40.27 -21.27
CA ASN A 410 -15.42 -40.27 -22.09
C ASN A 410 -15.43 -39.23 -23.21
N ARG A 411 -14.27 -38.61 -23.49
CA ARG A 411 -14.10 -37.60 -24.53
C ARG A 411 -13.24 -38.12 -25.67
N THR A 412 -13.58 -37.70 -26.89
CA THR A 412 -12.73 -37.89 -28.05
C THR A 412 -11.58 -36.91 -28.00
N GLN A 413 -10.36 -37.42 -27.94
CA GLN A 413 -9.12 -36.65 -28.07
C GLN A 413 -8.44 -37.06 -29.38
N ILE A 414 -8.22 -36.10 -30.28
CA ILE A 414 -7.55 -36.32 -31.58
C ILE A 414 -6.04 -36.16 -31.40
N VAL A 415 -5.62 -35.09 -30.73
CA VAL A 415 -4.23 -34.85 -30.37
C VAL A 415 -4.10 -34.44 -28.90
N PRO A 416 -3.07 -34.89 -28.18
CA PRO A 416 -2.81 -34.53 -26.79
C PRO A 416 -2.09 -33.18 -26.69
N ILE A 417 -2.47 -32.21 -27.51
CA ILE A 417 -1.84 -30.89 -27.56
C ILE A 417 -2.94 -29.83 -27.45
N ASN A 418 -2.78 -28.94 -26.47
CA ASN A 418 -3.64 -27.79 -26.26
C ASN A 418 -2.87 -26.53 -26.66
N VAL A 419 -3.46 -25.71 -27.53
CA VAL A 419 -2.89 -24.44 -27.99
C VAL A 419 -3.87 -23.31 -27.76
N GLY A 420 -3.38 -22.14 -27.36
CA GLY A 420 -4.26 -21.01 -27.06
C GLY A 420 -3.55 -19.67 -27.08
N LEU A 421 -4.37 -18.63 -27.27
CA LEU A 421 -3.96 -17.24 -27.29
C LEU A 421 -4.74 -16.49 -26.21
N VAL A 422 -4.04 -15.66 -25.45
CA VAL A 422 -4.64 -14.75 -24.46
C VAL A 422 -4.41 -13.32 -24.91
N TYR A 423 -5.49 -12.55 -25.06
CA TYR A 423 -5.46 -11.13 -25.35
C TYR A 423 -5.88 -10.34 -24.11
N ARG A 424 -4.96 -9.54 -23.59
CA ARG A 424 -5.21 -8.63 -22.46
C ARG A 424 -5.79 -7.33 -22.98
N TYR A 425 -7.12 -7.20 -22.94
CA TYR A 425 -7.82 -6.00 -23.39
C TYR A 425 -7.53 -4.79 -22.48
N SER A 426 -7.46 -5.03 -21.17
CA SER A 426 -7.06 -4.04 -20.16
C SER A 426 -6.36 -4.73 -18.99
N SER A 427 -5.82 -3.98 -18.04
CA SER A 427 -5.23 -4.58 -16.82
C SER A 427 -6.21 -5.41 -15.99
N GLY A 428 -7.52 -5.25 -16.20
CA GLY A 428 -8.58 -5.97 -15.50
C GLY A 428 -9.29 -7.05 -16.33
N ILE A 429 -9.00 -7.22 -17.62
CA ILE A 429 -9.77 -8.13 -18.50
C ILE A 429 -8.84 -8.87 -19.47
N ASP A 430 -8.91 -10.20 -19.40
CA ASP A 430 -8.27 -11.14 -20.33
C ASP A 430 -9.35 -11.88 -21.14
N LEU A 431 -9.17 -11.94 -22.46
CA LEU A 431 -9.97 -12.76 -23.37
C LEU A 431 -9.09 -13.88 -23.92
N SER A 432 -9.56 -15.13 -23.84
CA SER A 432 -8.81 -16.30 -24.29
C SER A 432 -9.60 -17.12 -25.30
N ILE A 433 -8.89 -17.59 -26.32
CA ILE A 433 -9.36 -18.58 -27.29
C ILE A 433 -8.34 -19.71 -27.35
N GLY A 434 -8.81 -20.96 -27.41
CA GLY A 434 -7.94 -22.12 -27.51
C GLY A 434 -8.57 -23.28 -28.25
N LEU A 435 -7.74 -24.22 -28.67
CA LEU A 435 -8.15 -25.52 -29.16
C LEU A 435 -7.59 -26.58 -28.22
N GLU A 436 -8.49 -27.29 -27.55
CA GLU A 436 -8.18 -28.39 -26.65
C GLU A 436 -8.46 -29.73 -27.32
N ARG A 437 -7.68 -30.75 -26.97
CA ARG A 437 -7.86 -32.14 -27.43
C ARG A 437 -7.85 -32.32 -28.96
N GLY A 438 -7.42 -31.31 -29.71
CA GLY A 438 -7.45 -31.26 -31.17
C GLY A 438 -8.83 -31.02 -31.82
N ASN A 439 -9.91 -30.91 -31.04
CA ASN A 439 -11.27 -30.84 -31.58
C ASN A 439 -12.23 -29.96 -30.77
N ALA A 440 -11.84 -29.48 -29.59
CA ALA A 440 -12.72 -28.71 -28.72
C ALA A 440 -12.29 -27.24 -28.66
N LEU A 441 -13.14 -26.35 -29.15
CA LEU A 441 -12.93 -24.92 -29.03
C LEU A 441 -13.10 -24.48 -27.57
N MET A 442 -12.14 -23.72 -27.05
CA MET A 442 -12.19 -23.06 -25.76
C MET A 442 -12.40 -21.55 -25.96
N LEU A 443 -13.36 -21.00 -25.24
CA LEU A 443 -13.58 -19.57 -25.09
C LEU A 443 -13.57 -19.23 -23.60
N SER A 444 -12.83 -18.19 -23.20
CA SER A 444 -12.79 -17.77 -21.80
C SER A 444 -12.65 -16.26 -21.67
N ALA A 445 -13.31 -15.70 -20.66
CA ALA A 445 -13.18 -14.32 -20.22
C ALA A 445 -12.82 -14.30 -18.74
N THR A 446 -11.68 -13.68 -18.41
CA THR A 446 -11.19 -13.54 -17.04
C THR A 446 -11.16 -12.07 -16.63
N PHE A 447 -11.80 -11.76 -15.51
CA PHE A 447 -11.81 -10.45 -14.89
C PHE A 447 -10.89 -10.47 -13.68
N HIS A 448 -9.92 -9.56 -13.65
CA HIS A 448 -8.98 -9.37 -12.56
C HIS A 448 -9.39 -8.15 -11.74
N THR A 449 -9.36 -8.29 -10.42
CA THR A 449 -9.50 -7.16 -9.49
C THR A 449 -8.56 -7.32 -8.31
N SER A 450 -8.21 -6.21 -7.68
CA SER A 450 -7.42 -6.18 -6.46
C SER A 450 -8.33 -5.75 -5.33
N LEU A 451 -8.71 -6.68 -4.44
CA LEU A 451 -9.63 -6.42 -3.33
C LEU A 451 -9.12 -5.29 -2.42
N GLY A 452 -7.80 -5.15 -2.25
CA GLY A 452 -7.19 -4.07 -1.47
C GLY A 452 -7.21 -2.69 -2.16
N LYS A 453 -7.61 -2.62 -3.43
CA LYS A 453 -7.75 -1.38 -4.22
C LYS A 453 -9.19 -1.16 -4.70
N MET A 454 -10.11 -2.07 -4.37
CA MET A 454 -11.52 -1.87 -4.66
C MET A 454 -12.05 -0.80 -3.71
N ASP A 455 -12.44 0.32 -4.28
CA ASP A 455 -13.20 1.35 -3.60
C ASP A 455 -14.61 1.39 -4.21
N ALA A 456 -15.61 1.60 -3.36
CA ALA A 456 -16.99 1.73 -3.77
C ALA A 456 -17.43 3.17 -3.50
N PRO A 457 -17.86 3.93 -4.53
CA PRO A 457 -18.30 5.30 -4.31
C PRO A 457 -19.49 5.29 -3.35
N LYS A 458 -19.33 5.93 -2.20
CA LYS A 458 -20.38 6.01 -1.18
C LYS A 458 -21.39 7.11 -1.55
N LEU A 459 -22.14 6.90 -2.64
CA LEU A 459 -23.09 7.89 -3.19
C LEU A 459 -24.21 8.30 -2.21
N SER A 460 -24.53 7.42 -1.24
CA SER A 460 -25.52 7.69 -0.19
C SER A 460 -24.94 8.40 1.03
N ASP A 461 -23.62 8.51 1.15
CA ASP A 461 -23.02 9.20 2.28
C ASP A 461 -23.34 10.70 2.18
N PRO A 462 -23.72 11.34 3.29
CA PRO A 462 -23.91 12.78 3.28
C PRO A 462 -22.60 13.49 2.89
N PRO A 463 -22.68 14.63 2.18
CA PRO A 463 -21.49 15.40 1.78
C PRO A 463 -20.61 15.68 3.00
N ALA A 464 -19.29 15.47 2.84
CA ALA A 464 -18.34 15.79 3.89
C ALA A 464 -18.38 17.29 4.20
N ILE A 465 -18.40 17.63 5.49
CA ILE A 465 -18.33 19.02 5.94
C ILE A 465 -16.87 19.47 5.82
N GLY A 466 -16.66 20.57 5.10
CA GLY A 466 -15.34 21.18 4.97
C GLY A 466 -14.84 21.70 6.32
N VAL A 467 -13.60 21.36 6.68
CA VAL A 467 -12.93 21.93 7.85
C VAL A 467 -12.41 23.33 7.47
N THR A 468 -12.46 24.28 8.39
CA THR A 468 -11.91 25.63 8.21
C THR A 468 -11.11 26.03 9.44
N GLU A 469 -10.29 27.08 9.36
CA GLU A 469 -9.63 27.63 10.56
C GLU A 469 -10.59 28.49 11.41
N LYS A 470 -11.71 28.94 10.83
CA LYS A 470 -12.65 29.84 11.48
C LYS A 470 -13.44 29.09 12.55
N ARG A 471 -13.35 29.56 13.79
CA ARG A 471 -14.23 29.15 14.89
C ARG A 471 -15.46 30.07 14.95
N PRO A 472 -16.70 29.54 14.99
CA PRO A 472 -17.90 30.33 15.24
C PRO A 472 -17.80 31.09 16.55
N THR A 473 -18.39 32.29 16.64
CA THR A 473 -18.45 33.09 17.88
C THR A 473 -19.79 33.00 18.59
N GLU A 474 -20.81 32.50 17.91
CA GLU A 474 -22.18 32.36 18.44
C GLU A 474 -22.42 30.91 18.87
N GLU A 475 -23.24 30.74 19.90
CA GLU A 475 -23.69 29.41 20.35
C GLU A 475 -24.62 28.78 19.29
N PRO A 476 -24.41 27.50 18.95
CA PRO A 476 -25.25 26.83 17.98
C PRO A 476 -26.58 26.37 18.60
N ILE A 477 -27.50 25.95 17.74
CA ILE A 477 -28.67 25.17 18.18
C ILE A 477 -28.20 23.73 18.37
N TRP A 478 -27.89 23.33 19.61
CA TRP A 478 -27.33 22.01 19.92
C TRP A 478 -28.18 20.83 19.46
N GLN A 479 -29.51 20.99 19.39
CA GLN A 479 -30.39 20.00 18.77
C GLN A 479 -30.09 19.78 17.28
N ALA A 480 -29.81 20.85 16.52
CA ALA A 480 -29.44 20.78 15.11
C ALA A 480 -28.04 20.17 14.95
N THR A 481 -27.09 20.53 15.82
CA THR A 481 -25.75 19.91 15.87
C THR A 481 -25.85 18.41 16.12
N ALA A 482 -26.64 17.98 17.10
CA ALA A 482 -26.86 16.56 17.38
C ALA A 482 -27.51 15.80 16.21
N ALA A 483 -28.45 16.43 15.51
CA ALA A 483 -29.06 15.86 14.31
C ALA A 483 -28.05 15.73 13.16
N ASP A 484 -27.20 16.73 12.94
CA ASP A 484 -26.16 16.70 11.92
C ASP A 484 -25.07 15.67 12.24
N VAL A 485 -24.60 15.60 13.48
CA VAL A 485 -23.69 14.53 13.94
C VAL A 485 -24.31 13.17 13.65
N SER A 486 -25.59 12.99 13.97
CA SER A 486 -26.26 11.71 13.77
C SER A 486 -26.38 11.35 12.28
N ARG A 487 -26.67 12.36 11.44
CA ARG A 487 -26.76 12.21 9.98
C ARG A 487 -25.41 11.84 9.35
N VAL A 488 -24.32 12.51 9.73
CA VAL A 488 -23.00 12.28 9.09
C VAL A 488 -22.25 11.06 9.62
N SER A 489 -22.45 10.72 10.90
CA SER A 489 -21.80 9.56 11.52
C SER A 489 -22.62 8.28 11.38
N GLY A 490 -23.94 8.39 11.18
CA GLY A 490 -24.88 7.27 11.26
C GLY A 490 -25.09 6.72 12.68
N TRP A 491 -24.56 7.40 13.71
CA TRP A 491 -24.74 7.03 15.12
C TRP A 491 -25.66 8.01 15.82
N SER A 492 -26.42 7.56 16.81
CA SER A 492 -27.30 8.46 17.55
C SER A 492 -26.54 9.26 18.59
N VAL A 493 -26.73 10.59 18.63
CA VAL A 493 -26.34 11.39 19.81
C VAL A 493 -27.42 11.28 20.87
N ARG A 494 -27.03 10.92 22.10
CA ARG A 494 -27.88 10.91 23.29
C ARG A 494 -27.90 12.28 23.94
N GLN A 495 -26.72 12.83 24.20
CA GLN A 495 -26.55 14.05 24.99
C GLN A 495 -25.33 14.83 24.51
N ILE A 496 -25.39 16.15 24.61
CA ILE A 496 -24.26 17.07 24.48
C ILE A 496 -24.18 17.89 25.77
N SER A 497 -23.02 17.91 26.40
CA SER A 497 -22.73 18.70 27.60
C SER A 497 -21.43 19.47 27.42
N ARG A 498 -21.25 20.53 28.22
CA ARG A 498 -20.02 21.32 28.25
C ARG A 498 -19.49 21.41 29.67
N GLU A 499 -18.19 21.17 29.80
CA GLU A 499 -17.43 21.36 31.03
C GLU A 499 -16.21 22.23 30.73
N GLY A 500 -16.30 23.53 31.04
CA GLY A 500 -15.24 24.49 30.71
C GLY A 500 -14.95 24.54 29.21
N ALA A 501 -13.72 24.17 28.83
CA ALA A 501 -13.24 24.15 27.43
C ALA A 501 -13.48 22.80 26.71
N VAL A 502 -14.13 21.85 27.37
CA VAL A 502 -14.40 20.50 26.86
C VAL A 502 -15.87 20.39 26.50
N LEU A 503 -16.15 19.93 25.28
CA LEU A 503 -17.50 19.57 24.83
C LEU A 503 -17.64 18.06 24.78
N GLN A 504 -18.50 17.51 25.63
CA GLN A 504 -18.76 16.09 25.75
C GLN A 504 -19.97 15.69 24.89
N VAL A 505 -19.82 14.65 24.09
CA VAL A 505 -20.83 14.14 23.16
C VAL A 505 -21.05 12.65 23.42
N PHE A 506 -22.21 12.30 23.95
CA PHE A 506 -22.59 10.93 24.25
C PHE A 506 -23.22 10.28 23.03
N ILE A 507 -22.58 9.25 22.50
CA ILE A 507 -23.00 8.53 21.29
C ILE A 507 -23.59 7.19 21.71
N GLU A 508 -24.86 6.97 21.39
CA GLU A 508 -25.61 5.78 21.79
C GLU A 508 -25.59 4.69 20.73
N SER A 509 -25.30 3.47 21.19
CA SER A 509 -25.28 2.22 20.41
C SER A 509 -24.51 2.34 19.08
N PRO A 510 -23.27 2.85 19.11
CA PRO A 510 -22.46 2.96 17.91
C PRO A 510 -22.20 1.56 17.33
N ASN A 511 -22.51 1.37 16.05
CA ASN A 511 -22.32 0.10 15.35
C ASN A 511 -21.69 0.33 13.96
N GLY A 512 -21.29 -0.78 13.32
CA GLY A 512 -20.72 -0.76 11.97
C GLY A 512 -19.21 -0.55 11.90
N ALA A 513 -18.71 -0.50 10.67
CA ALA A 513 -17.29 -0.33 10.36
C ALA A 513 -16.90 1.15 10.18
N TYR A 514 -15.59 1.40 10.02
CA TYR A 514 -15.01 2.71 9.72
C TYR A 514 -15.17 3.76 10.83
N TRP A 515 -14.97 3.36 12.09
CA TRP A 515 -15.10 4.24 13.26
C TRP A 515 -14.32 5.55 13.13
N ASN A 516 -13.06 5.50 12.68
CA ASN A 516 -12.24 6.70 12.54
C ASN A 516 -12.80 7.69 11.51
N ASP A 517 -13.30 7.22 10.36
CA ASP A 517 -13.94 8.08 9.35
C ASP A 517 -15.21 8.75 9.90
N ARG A 518 -16.03 7.99 10.64
CA ARG A 518 -17.23 8.53 11.29
C ARG A 518 -16.90 9.57 12.35
N ILE A 519 -15.85 9.33 13.15
CA ILE A 519 -15.34 10.27 14.14
C ILE A 519 -14.83 11.55 13.45
N GLU A 520 -14.00 11.43 12.40
CA GLU A 520 -13.50 12.58 11.65
C GLU A 520 -14.66 13.43 11.08
N ARG A 521 -15.72 12.80 10.55
CA ARG A 521 -16.91 13.50 10.03
C ARG A 521 -17.73 14.20 11.11
N LEU A 522 -17.97 13.54 12.24
CA LEU A 522 -18.71 14.19 13.33
C LEU A 522 -17.90 15.29 13.98
N THR A 523 -16.57 15.14 14.09
CA THR A 523 -15.68 16.21 14.58
C THR A 523 -15.74 17.43 13.67
N ALA A 524 -15.91 17.25 12.35
CA ALA A 524 -16.14 18.37 11.44
C ALA A 524 -17.46 19.13 11.74
N VAL A 525 -18.54 18.43 12.13
CA VAL A 525 -19.78 19.08 12.60
C VAL A 525 -19.51 19.84 13.89
N LEU A 526 -18.88 19.20 14.88
CA LEU A 526 -18.57 19.84 16.16
C LEU A 526 -17.66 21.06 15.98
N HIS A 527 -16.66 20.98 15.11
CA HIS A 527 -15.79 22.12 14.80
C HIS A 527 -16.54 23.27 14.12
N ARG A 528 -17.46 22.96 13.20
CA ARG A 528 -18.31 23.94 12.49
C ARG A 528 -19.24 24.69 13.43
N ASP A 529 -19.68 24.06 14.52
CA ASP A 529 -20.73 24.59 15.41
C ASP A 529 -20.20 25.12 16.76
N ALA A 530 -19.15 24.51 17.31
CA ALA A 530 -18.68 24.85 18.65
C ALA A 530 -18.02 26.25 18.72
N PRO A 531 -18.27 27.03 19.79
CA PRO A 531 -17.72 28.37 19.97
C PRO A 531 -16.19 28.35 20.22
N PRO A 532 -15.48 29.50 20.22
CA PRO A 532 -14.03 29.52 20.17
C PRO A 532 -13.36 28.98 21.42
N GLU A 533 -14.02 29.06 22.57
CA GLU A 533 -13.54 28.58 23.88
C GLU A 533 -13.46 27.05 24.01
N ILE A 534 -14.11 26.31 23.11
CA ILE A 534 -14.02 24.85 23.09
C ILE A 534 -12.72 24.45 22.40
N GLU A 535 -11.82 23.87 23.18
CA GLU A 535 -10.50 23.39 22.72
C GLU A 535 -10.46 21.86 22.56
N GLU A 536 -11.40 21.15 23.16
CA GLU A 536 -11.43 19.69 23.21
C GLU A 536 -12.84 19.12 22.95
N PHE A 537 -12.89 18.03 22.19
CA PHE A 537 -14.11 17.23 22.02
C PHE A 537 -13.94 15.85 22.63
N ASP A 538 -14.85 15.51 23.54
CA ASP A 538 -14.90 14.22 24.21
C ASP A 538 -16.06 13.39 23.69
N LEU A 539 -15.75 12.32 22.95
CA LEU A 539 -16.75 11.41 22.42
C LEU A 539 -16.88 10.20 23.33
N ILE A 540 -18.03 10.06 23.99
CA ILE A 540 -18.31 9.00 24.95
C ILE A 540 -19.27 8.01 24.31
N PHE A 541 -18.79 6.81 24.04
CA PHE A 541 -19.56 5.76 23.39
C PHE A 541 -20.30 4.92 24.43
N VAL A 542 -21.63 4.97 24.37
CA VAL A 542 -22.52 4.32 25.33
C VAL A 542 -23.30 3.21 24.65
N GLN A 543 -23.38 2.03 25.27
CA GLN A 543 -24.26 0.95 24.83
C GLN A 543 -25.10 0.47 26.01
N ASN A 544 -26.43 0.45 25.85
CA ASN A 544 -27.38 0.07 26.91
C ASN A 544 -27.15 0.80 28.24
N GLY A 545 -26.83 2.10 28.17
CA GLY A 545 -26.56 2.94 29.34
C GLY A 545 -25.15 2.83 29.93
N ILE A 546 -24.28 1.96 29.41
CA ILE A 546 -22.91 1.76 29.90
C ILE A 546 -21.91 2.45 28.97
N SER A 547 -21.04 3.30 29.51
CA SER A 547 -19.93 3.89 28.78
C SER A 547 -18.87 2.83 28.46
N LEU A 548 -18.70 2.51 27.18
CA LEU A 548 -17.78 1.47 26.70
C LEU A 548 -16.38 2.01 26.40
N SER A 549 -16.30 3.21 25.84
CA SER A 549 -15.02 3.83 25.48
C SER A 549 -15.16 5.34 25.32
N GLN A 550 -14.06 6.05 25.55
CA GLN A 550 -13.96 7.49 25.30
C GLN A 550 -12.93 7.77 24.20
N ARG A 551 -13.17 8.81 23.41
CA ARG A 551 -12.23 9.37 22.44
C ARG A 551 -12.08 10.87 22.67
N VAL A 552 -10.87 11.27 23.03
CA VAL A 552 -10.49 12.67 23.27
C VAL A 552 -9.91 13.23 21.98
N ILE A 553 -10.38 14.42 21.57
CA ILE A 553 -9.96 15.07 20.34
C ILE A 553 -9.56 16.50 20.63
N LEU A 554 -8.27 16.79 20.48
CA LEU A 554 -7.76 18.15 20.59
C LEU A 554 -8.08 18.93 19.32
N ARG A 555 -8.90 19.97 19.45
CA ARG A 555 -9.52 20.68 18.31
C ARG A 555 -8.50 21.34 17.40
N GLU A 556 -7.58 22.15 17.94
CA GLU A 556 -6.59 22.86 17.12
C GLU A 556 -5.63 21.89 16.39
N PRO A 557 -5.02 20.89 17.07
CA PRO A 557 -4.28 19.84 16.39
C PRO A 557 -5.01 19.15 15.25
N TRP A 558 -6.29 18.83 15.48
CA TRP A 558 -7.14 18.15 14.51
C TRP A 558 -7.39 19.02 13.27
N VAL A 559 -7.68 20.32 13.45
CA VAL A 559 -7.85 21.29 12.36
C VAL A 559 -6.57 21.43 11.54
N LYS A 560 -5.41 21.57 12.21
CA LYS A 560 -4.11 21.66 11.53
C LYS A 560 -3.83 20.42 10.67
N LYS A 561 -4.05 19.23 11.23
CA LYS A 561 -3.94 17.96 10.49
C LYS A 561 -4.88 17.89 9.28
N ALA A 562 -6.09 18.44 9.39
CA ALA A 562 -7.08 18.41 8.32
C ALA A 562 -6.78 19.38 7.15
N LEU A 563 -6.07 20.49 7.43
CA LEU A 563 -5.88 21.60 6.50
C LEU A 563 -4.46 21.78 5.98
N GLN A 564 -3.46 21.21 6.65
CA GLN A 564 -2.05 21.46 6.36
C GLN A 564 -1.28 20.15 6.18
N TYR A 565 -0.41 20.10 5.18
CA TYR A 565 0.52 18.98 5.04
C TYR A 565 1.56 19.05 6.16
N GLN A 566 1.50 18.08 7.08
CA GLN A 566 2.44 17.97 8.20
C GLN A 566 3.60 17.02 7.87
N ALA A 567 4.79 17.45 8.28
CA ALA A 567 5.96 16.58 8.31
C ALA A 567 5.73 15.37 9.24
N MET A 568 6.44 14.27 9.03
CA MET A 568 6.27 13.03 9.82
C MET A 568 6.44 13.26 11.33
N SER A 569 7.46 14.02 11.73
CA SER A 569 7.75 14.37 13.12
C SER A 569 6.69 15.28 13.75
N GLU A 570 5.93 16.01 12.92
CA GLU A 570 4.86 16.90 13.37
C GLU A 570 3.49 16.21 13.43
N ARG A 571 3.38 14.98 12.89
CA ARG A 571 2.17 14.18 12.98
C ARG A 571 2.10 13.53 14.35
N PHE A 572 1.10 13.90 15.13
CA PHE A 572 0.73 13.21 16.36
C PHE A 572 -0.71 12.70 16.27
N GLN A 573 -1.05 11.72 17.11
CA GLN A 573 -2.42 11.23 17.20
C GLN A 573 -3.32 12.33 17.75
N THR A 574 -4.19 12.87 16.89
CA THR A 574 -5.17 13.91 17.24
C THR A 574 -6.41 13.36 17.92
N ILE A 575 -6.60 12.03 17.86
CA ILE A 575 -7.70 11.29 18.48
C ILE A 575 -7.06 10.25 19.39
N ALA A 576 -7.25 10.39 20.70
CA ALA A 576 -6.72 9.50 21.71
C ALA A 576 -7.83 8.66 22.33
N ALA A 577 -7.55 7.39 22.63
CA ALA A 577 -8.42 6.57 23.46
C ALA A 577 -8.19 6.92 24.94
N ALA A 578 -9.26 7.16 25.68
CA ALA A 578 -9.23 7.37 27.13
C ALA A 578 -10.14 6.36 27.83
N GLU A 579 -9.87 6.14 29.13
CA GLU A 579 -10.81 5.42 30.00
C GLU A 579 -12.07 6.28 30.17
N PRO A 580 -13.27 5.70 30.11
CA PRO A 580 -14.49 6.49 30.26
C PRO A 580 -14.57 7.04 31.69
N ASP A 581 -14.61 8.36 31.83
CA ASP A 581 -14.98 8.97 33.11
C ASP A 581 -16.47 8.69 33.38
N ALA A 582 -16.77 8.13 34.55
CA ALA A 582 -18.11 7.70 34.95
C ALA A 582 -18.99 8.86 35.44
N SER A 583 -18.46 10.09 35.50
CA SER A 583 -19.18 11.26 36.02
C SER A 583 -19.99 11.99 34.94
N LEU A 584 -21.27 11.63 34.82
CA LEU A 584 -22.28 12.29 33.98
C LEU A 584 -22.75 13.67 34.54
N SER A 585 -21.88 14.43 35.21
CA SER A 585 -22.33 15.49 36.13
C SER A 585 -22.41 16.91 35.57
N ALA A 586 -22.19 17.13 34.27
CA ALA A 586 -22.40 18.46 33.67
C ALA A 586 -23.85 18.61 33.18
N ASP A 587 -24.46 19.77 33.46
CA ASP A 587 -25.79 20.11 32.95
C ASP A 587 -25.81 20.01 31.41
N PRO A 588 -26.76 19.26 30.80
CA PRO A 588 -26.78 19.05 29.37
C PRO A 588 -27.13 20.34 28.63
N LEU A 589 -26.33 20.67 27.60
CA LEU A 589 -26.68 21.68 26.61
C LEU A 589 -27.84 21.18 25.72
N TRP A 590 -27.89 19.87 25.50
CA TRP A 590 -28.98 19.19 24.85
C TRP A 590 -29.02 17.72 25.30
N ASP A 591 -30.22 17.21 25.55
CA ASP A 591 -30.46 15.80 25.85
C ASP A 591 -31.64 15.30 25.02
N ARG A 592 -31.50 14.07 24.49
CA ARG A 592 -32.51 13.44 23.66
C ARG A 592 -33.53 12.74 24.54
N GLU A 593 -34.79 13.08 24.36
CA GLU A 593 -35.88 12.34 24.99
C GLU A 593 -35.84 10.86 24.56
N SER A 594 -35.69 9.95 25.54
CA SER A 594 -35.50 8.53 25.29
C SER A 594 -36.79 7.89 24.75
N SER A 595 -36.79 7.47 23.48
CA SER A 595 -37.91 6.71 22.91
C SER A 595 -37.89 5.27 23.43
N ARG A 596 -39.01 4.82 24.02
CA ARG A 596 -39.17 3.42 24.46
C ARG A 596 -39.36 2.44 23.31
N PHE A 597 -39.76 2.93 22.13
CA PHE A 597 -40.05 2.10 20.96
C PHE A 597 -39.23 2.54 19.75
N GLY A 598 -38.66 1.58 19.03
CA GLY A 598 -37.87 1.81 17.82
C GLY A 598 -38.20 0.79 16.74
N TYR A 599 -38.21 1.22 15.48
CA TYR A 599 -38.35 0.35 14.33
C TYR A 599 -37.45 0.86 13.18
N SER A 600 -37.12 -0.03 12.24
CA SER A 600 -36.41 0.33 11.01
C SER A 600 -37.00 -0.42 9.83
N ILE A 601 -36.79 0.07 8.60
CA ILE A 601 -37.17 -0.61 7.37
C ILE A 601 -35.89 -0.83 6.58
N VAL A 602 -35.54 -2.09 6.33
CA VAL A 602 -34.29 -2.45 5.66
C VAL A 602 -34.56 -3.37 4.46
N PRO A 603 -33.86 -3.20 3.32
CA PRO A 603 -33.92 -4.17 2.23
C PRO A 603 -33.40 -5.53 2.71
N SER A 604 -34.04 -6.61 2.29
CA SER A 604 -33.54 -7.98 2.46
C SER A 604 -33.10 -8.55 1.12
N TRP A 605 -31.94 -9.21 1.11
CA TRP A 605 -31.39 -9.88 -0.06
C TRP A 605 -30.88 -11.26 0.33
N GLN A 606 -31.37 -12.29 -0.33
CA GLN A 606 -30.89 -13.66 -0.21
C GLN A 606 -30.49 -14.14 -1.60
N GLN A 607 -29.32 -14.77 -1.69
CA GLN A 607 -28.80 -15.34 -2.94
C GLN A 607 -28.42 -16.80 -2.71
N ASN A 608 -28.77 -17.65 -3.67
CA ASN A 608 -28.32 -19.03 -3.72
C ASN A 608 -27.70 -19.31 -5.11
N LEU A 609 -26.53 -19.95 -5.11
CA LEU A 609 -25.81 -20.35 -6.31
C LEU A 609 -25.79 -21.89 -6.41
N GLY A 610 -26.52 -22.40 -7.40
CA GLY A 610 -26.76 -23.82 -7.69
C GLY A 610 -27.89 -24.44 -6.87
N GLY A 611 -28.94 -24.89 -7.57
CA GLY A 611 -30.04 -25.70 -7.05
C GLY A 611 -30.77 -26.43 -8.19
N PRO A 612 -31.72 -27.34 -7.90
CA PRO A 612 -32.44 -28.13 -8.91
C PRO A 612 -33.34 -27.32 -9.83
N ASP A 613 -33.71 -26.10 -9.43
CA ASP A 613 -34.60 -25.19 -10.18
C ASP A 613 -33.85 -24.15 -11.02
N GLY A 614 -32.54 -24.02 -10.84
CA GLY A 614 -31.74 -23.04 -11.58
C GLY A 614 -30.33 -22.83 -11.05
N PHE A 615 -29.47 -22.26 -11.89
CA PHE A 615 -28.07 -22.01 -11.56
C PHE A 615 -27.87 -20.81 -10.62
N ILE A 616 -28.66 -19.75 -10.77
CA ILE A 616 -28.62 -18.55 -9.93
C ILE A 616 -30.03 -18.25 -9.47
N LEU A 617 -30.26 -18.29 -8.16
CA LEU A 617 -31.52 -17.91 -7.52
C LEU A 617 -31.27 -16.71 -6.61
N PHE A 618 -32.18 -15.75 -6.62
CA PHE A 618 -32.13 -14.61 -5.70
C PHE A 618 -33.53 -14.25 -5.23
N LYS A 619 -33.61 -13.73 -4.01
CA LYS A 619 -34.82 -13.24 -3.37
C LYS A 619 -34.53 -11.87 -2.77
N ALA A 620 -35.27 -10.88 -3.24
CA ALA A 620 -35.20 -9.51 -2.75
C ALA A 620 -36.51 -9.18 -2.02
N GLY A 621 -36.40 -8.47 -0.91
CA GLY A 621 -37.55 -8.16 -0.07
C GLY A 621 -37.30 -6.98 0.87
N VAL A 622 -38.15 -6.86 1.88
CA VAL A 622 -38.10 -5.83 2.92
C VAL A 622 -38.23 -6.50 4.29
N SER A 623 -37.39 -6.10 5.25
CA SER A 623 -37.48 -6.50 6.64
C SER A 623 -37.72 -5.29 7.54
N VAL A 624 -38.53 -5.46 8.58
CA VAL A 624 -38.87 -4.44 9.57
C VAL A 624 -38.46 -4.93 10.96
N PRO A 625 -37.23 -4.64 11.40
CA PRO A 625 -36.81 -4.87 12.77
C PRO A 625 -37.50 -3.89 13.73
N VAL A 626 -37.91 -4.38 14.89
CA VAL A 626 -38.60 -3.64 15.96
C VAL A 626 -37.90 -3.89 17.29
N SER A 627 -37.76 -2.87 18.12
CA SER A 627 -37.20 -2.95 19.47
C SER A 627 -38.03 -2.15 20.48
N LEU A 628 -38.21 -2.69 21.68
CA LEU A 628 -38.90 -2.08 22.81
C LEU A 628 -37.97 -2.04 24.03
N LYS A 629 -37.66 -0.85 24.55
CA LYS A 629 -36.93 -0.66 25.81
C LYS A 629 -37.90 -0.71 26.99
N LEU A 630 -37.66 -1.63 27.92
CA LEU A 630 -38.44 -1.80 29.15
C LEU A 630 -37.88 -0.97 30.31
N SER A 631 -36.55 -0.84 30.38
CA SER A 631 -35.80 0.01 31.33
C SER A 631 -34.52 0.53 30.64
N GLU A 632 -33.69 1.31 31.36
CA GLU A 632 -32.40 1.78 30.81
C GLU A 632 -31.46 0.65 30.38
N ASN A 633 -31.59 -0.53 31.00
CA ASN A 633 -30.74 -1.69 30.80
C ASN A 633 -31.47 -2.94 30.28
N THR A 634 -32.78 -2.88 29.98
CA THR A 634 -33.57 -4.03 29.52
C THR A 634 -34.33 -3.69 28.22
N SER A 635 -34.20 -4.53 27.19
CA SER A 635 -34.91 -4.37 25.92
C SER A 635 -35.33 -5.71 25.28
N ILE A 636 -36.35 -5.66 24.42
CA ILE A 636 -36.86 -6.76 23.60
C ILE A 636 -36.74 -6.36 22.13
N ALA A 637 -36.34 -7.28 21.25
CA ALA A 637 -36.25 -7.03 19.80
C ALA A 637 -36.83 -8.19 18.97
N GLY A 638 -37.32 -7.89 17.76
CA GLY A 638 -37.86 -8.85 16.79
C GLY A 638 -37.87 -8.26 15.36
N ALA A 639 -38.28 -9.04 14.34
CA ALA A 639 -38.38 -8.54 12.97
C ALA A 639 -39.47 -9.25 12.15
N VAL A 640 -40.09 -8.51 11.20
CA VAL A 640 -41.03 -9.06 10.20
C VAL A 640 -40.41 -8.91 8.81
N SER A 641 -40.38 -9.97 8.00
CA SER A 641 -39.76 -9.94 6.66
C SER A 641 -40.72 -10.39 5.57
N LEU A 642 -40.76 -9.65 4.46
CA LEU A 642 -41.53 -9.93 3.26
C LEU A 642 -40.57 -10.07 2.07
N GLY A 643 -40.72 -11.11 1.25
CA GLY A 643 -39.93 -11.29 0.02
C GLY A 643 -40.17 -12.64 -0.64
#